data_AF-A0A938WYG8-F1
#
_entry.id   AF-A0A938WYG8-F1
#
_cell.length_a   1.000
_cell.length_b   1.000
_cell.length_c   1.000
_cell.angle_alpha   90.00
_cell.angle_beta   90.00
_cell.angle_gamma   90.00
#
_symmetry.space_group_name_H-M   'P 1'
#
loop_
_entity.id
_entity.type
_entity.pdbx_description
1 polymer ?
#
loop_
_entity_poly.entity_id
_entity_poly.type
_entity_poly.pdbx_seq_one_letter_code
_entity_poly.pdbx_strand_id
1 'polypeptide(L)'
;MSDWSQYHPIPAESLPARFEGVFKLLELTFTPPNDRTIVRTLTGQSLELVCEGDDDGRRVKTPVWHAGYQKAIWELREGHLRYCPSQDRLWRRDGDDGDHPGDRRILNSWHPIKTIEDEYAVGTTNSRDRNPSISAAILREAKRPQWFRQVERGVRIDPCVWIRRDGRVVCLRDETDVAVTQTFDPKGMGNAAIQQAIRICQWLTIDEKSARNLLRMFATPWLEPFKQLTYILSGHGGDGKTLVASQALYGVLGSNRVFPGFSVAQYCSRGGYTLGRESMNDMMDGKAFAYDDEASAVSEDMLPQLRALSTGSQMQARVTGGRYRTVTPTATIVLLTNMPFADSTENSDRRRFVKVEMHPSQGRTYDEYHAIELFCRNHPAAFYAASCRLWEQGDEPEVVNLAPARTLSDETYWIVSEIIANEQKYGQPIAARDGYRDEFHHSMPDDLLSLLGLKNGTTRVLGGGAKRVVRVSDRDRFDVYRRLVASEAEDMPDKERVRSEALRMPAPDSLLPIEGYETCAGNARLVEQALDGMCGFAMCEGRRKGDVFDEKVSLSWRRLNRDMEHHAGADTVRLDQSRYAVVPLGDVFVIDCDTPKKDGEPAEGEPHGFQILQQALGEYGGDGLRSTLAVRSPHGLHLYYRAPSGYDVRLLKNSVHPDDLPIDLRVSGKGYVLGPWSHANGGDYRLVDLPDGDVVPEASPQLMAWLRSHDYTEQPNVAQRPLTPFDLPNESLRRHGNGKPDMTPVPEGQRNQTLHDWAYGRAANHRDNWPRIERDLYERGHASGLKDQELETIWKSIMRQLGGLR
;
A
#
# COMPACT_ATOMS: atom_id res chain seq x y z
N MET A 1 -6.97 -51.99 12.06
CA MET A 1 -6.94 -51.67 13.51
C MET A 1 -5.64 -52.20 14.07
N SER A 2 -4.91 -51.39 14.82
CA SER A 2 -3.69 -51.85 15.51
C SER A 2 -4.05 -52.96 16.50
N ASP A 3 -3.21 -53.98 16.62
CA ASP A 3 -3.38 -55.03 17.62
C ASP A 3 -3.02 -54.48 19.01
N TRP A 4 -4.04 -54.11 19.78
CA TRP A 4 -3.88 -53.54 21.13
C TRP A 4 -3.68 -54.62 22.22
N SER A 5 -3.69 -55.92 21.87
CA SER A 5 -3.54 -57.01 22.84
C SER A 5 -2.16 -57.02 23.52
N GLN A 6 -1.14 -56.50 22.85
CA GLN A 6 0.24 -56.41 23.34
C GLN A 6 0.58 -55.05 23.98
N TYR A 7 -0.38 -54.12 24.02
CA TYR A 7 -0.16 -52.79 24.58
C TYR A 7 -0.30 -52.77 26.10
N HIS A 8 0.71 -52.22 26.78
CA HIS A 8 0.69 -51.95 28.21
C HIS A 8 1.03 -50.48 28.49
N PRO A 9 0.20 -49.75 29.27
CA PRO A 9 0.49 -48.39 29.71
C PRO A 9 1.75 -48.32 30.59
N ILE A 10 2.43 -47.17 30.59
CA ILE A 10 3.61 -46.91 31.42
C ILE A 10 3.17 -46.88 32.89
N PRO A 11 3.72 -47.73 33.78
CA PRO A 11 3.43 -47.66 35.21
C PRO A 11 3.90 -46.32 35.80
N ALA A 12 3.08 -45.68 36.63
CA ALA A 12 3.47 -44.50 37.39
C ALA A 12 2.73 -44.49 38.73
N GLU A 13 3.41 -44.07 39.79
CA GLU A 13 2.82 -44.01 41.14
C GLU A 13 1.58 -43.09 41.21
N SER A 14 1.48 -42.13 40.29
CA SER A 14 0.37 -41.19 40.18
C SER A 14 -0.73 -41.59 39.19
N LEU A 15 -0.61 -42.75 38.51
CA LEU A 15 -1.64 -43.26 37.61
C LEU A 15 -2.77 -43.88 38.42
N PRO A 16 -4.04 -43.47 38.23
CA PRO A 16 -5.15 -44.12 38.93
C PRO A 16 -5.24 -45.60 38.50
N ALA A 17 -5.55 -46.50 39.43
CA ALA A 17 -5.54 -47.96 39.24
C ALA A 17 -6.35 -48.47 38.03
N ARG A 18 -7.28 -47.66 37.50
CA ARG A 18 -8.21 -48.02 36.42
C ARG A 18 -7.75 -47.58 35.02
N PHE A 19 -6.59 -46.93 34.89
CA PHE A 19 -6.12 -46.41 33.60
C PHE A 19 -5.90 -47.48 32.55
N GLU A 20 -5.28 -48.58 32.93
CA GLU A 20 -5.12 -49.71 32.02
C GLU A 20 -6.46 -50.32 31.60
N GLY A 21 -7.42 -50.41 32.53
CA GLY A 21 -8.77 -50.90 32.25
C GLY A 21 -9.49 -50.02 31.23
N VAL A 22 -9.48 -48.69 31.41
CA VAL A 22 -10.12 -47.76 30.45
C VAL A 22 -9.45 -47.82 29.09
N PHE A 23 -8.13 -47.89 29.03
CA PHE A 23 -7.41 -47.93 27.76
C PHE A 23 -7.76 -49.17 26.92
N LYS A 24 -8.01 -50.31 27.58
CA LYS A 24 -8.28 -51.60 26.92
C LYS A 24 -9.77 -51.86 26.67
N LEU A 25 -10.66 -51.45 27.59
CA LEU A 25 -12.07 -51.86 27.60
C LEU A 25 -13.02 -50.96 26.81
N LEU A 26 -12.55 -49.83 26.26
CA LEU A 26 -13.38 -48.96 25.43
C LEU A 26 -13.72 -49.64 24.09
N GLU A 27 -15.02 -49.71 23.78
CA GLU A 27 -15.56 -50.37 22.59
C GLU A 27 -16.72 -49.58 21.96
N LEU A 28 -16.87 -49.71 20.63
CA LEU A 28 -18.00 -49.15 19.91
C LEU A 28 -19.25 -50.00 20.14
N THR A 29 -20.40 -49.34 20.21
CA THR A 29 -21.71 -49.97 20.39
C THR A 29 -22.70 -49.51 19.34
N PHE A 30 -23.71 -50.31 19.03
CA PHE A 30 -24.82 -49.89 18.16
C PHE A 30 -25.90 -49.12 18.93
N THR A 31 -25.81 -49.10 20.26
CA THR A 31 -26.75 -48.39 21.12
C THR A 31 -26.63 -46.88 20.91
N PRO A 32 -27.76 -46.15 20.77
CA PRO A 32 -27.71 -44.70 20.61
C PRO A 32 -27.01 -44.01 21.79
N PRO A 33 -26.34 -42.87 21.55
CA PRO A 33 -25.70 -42.09 22.61
C PRO A 33 -26.70 -41.69 23.69
N ASN A 34 -26.25 -41.70 24.93
CA ASN A 34 -27.01 -41.25 26.08
C ASN A 34 -26.12 -40.39 26.97
N ASP A 35 -26.69 -39.45 27.73
CA ASP A 35 -25.90 -38.47 28.49
C ASP A 35 -25.12 -39.06 29.69
N ARG A 36 -25.05 -40.39 29.83
CA ARG A 36 -24.50 -41.06 31.03
C ARG A 36 -23.41 -42.09 30.74
N THR A 37 -23.63 -43.00 29.80
CA THR A 37 -22.77 -44.18 29.57
C THR A 37 -22.33 -44.34 28.12
N ILE A 38 -22.89 -43.58 27.17
CA ILE A 38 -22.57 -43.73 25.74
C ILE A 38 -22.41 -42.37 25.08
N VAL A 39 -21.22 -42.09 24.55
CA VAL A 39 -20.91 -40.80 23.90
C VAL A 39 -20.67 -40.95 22.40
N ARG A 40 -20.80 -39.85 21.64
CA ARG A 40 -20.43 -39.82 20.22
C ARG A 40 -18.92 -39.62 20.03
N THR A 41 -18.32 -40.45 19.19
CA THR A 41 -16.95 -40.29 18.68
C THR A 41 -16.87 -39.15 17.65
N LEU A 42 -15.65 -38.79 17.24
CA LEU A 42 -15.41 -37.87 16.12
C LEU A 42 -16.04 -38.37 14.81
N THR A 43 -16.07 -39.69 14.59
CA THR A 43 -16.66 -40.36 13.41
C THR A 43 -18.18 -40.48 13.48
N GLY A 44 -18.83 -39.99 14.54
CA GLY A 44 -20.28 -40.08 14.74
C GLY A 44 -20.77 -41.43 15.26
N GLN A 45 -19.87 -42.39 15.53
CA GLN A 45 -20.20 -43.69 16.12
C GLN A 45 -20.45 -43.57 17.63
N SER A 46 -21.22 -44.50 18.19
CA SER A 46 -21.46 -44.57 19.63
C SER A 46 -20.32 -45.33 20.33
N LEU A 47 -19.72 -44.72 21.34
CA LEU A 47 -18.69 -45.28 22.20
C LEU A 47 -19.28 -45.59 23.57
N GLU A 48 -19.17 -46.84 24.02
CA GLU A 48 -19.58 -47.26 25.36
C GLU A 48 -18.48 -46.91 26.38
N LEU A 49 -18.85 -46.15 27.41
CA LEU A 49 -17.94 -45.75 28.47
C LEU A 49 -17.73 -46.89 29.46
N VAL A 50 -16.53 -47.00 29.98
CA VAL A 50 -16.25 -47.90 31.11
C VAL A 50 -16.91 -47.30 32.35
N CYS A 51 -17.78 -48.08 32.99
CA CYS A 51 -18.59 -47.68 34.15
C CYS A 51 -18.35 -48.57 35.37
N GLU A 52 -18.69 -48.05 36.55
CA GLU A 52 -18.84 -48.79 37.80
C GLU A 52 -20.31 -49.02 38.14
N GLY A 53 -20.60 -50.19 38.72
CA GLY A 53 -21.93 -50.62 39.17
C GLY A 53 -22.24 -52.06 38.79
N ASP A 54 -23.02 -52.79 39.61
CA ASP A 54 -23.35 -54.20 39.35
C ASP A 54 -24.28 -54.36 38.12
N ASP A 55 -24.06 -55.43 37.35
CA ASP A 55 -24.93 -55.85 36.25
C ASP A 55 -26.33 -56.32 36.72
N ASP A 56 -26.54 -56.45 38.03
CA ASP A 56 -27.80 -56.86 38.69
C ASP A 56 -28.88 -55.77 38.74
N GLY A 57 -28.70 -54.64 38.05
CA GLY A 57 -29.75 -53.63 37.83
C GLY A 57 -30.16 -52.78 39.05
N ARG A 58 -29.48 -52.91 40.20
CA ARG A 58 -29.82 -52.20 41.45
C ARG A 58 -29.03 -50.90 41.71
N ARG A 59 -27.95 -50.64 40.97
CA ARG A 59 -27.13 -49.41 41.09
C ARG A 59 -27.04 -48.68 39.75
N VAL A 60 -27.05 -47.35 39.81
CA VAL A 60 -26.89 -46.49 38.62
C VAL A 60 -25.46 -46.65 38.08
N LYS A 61 -25.31 -47.21 36.86
CA LYS A 61 -24.01 -47.29 36.16
C LYS A 61 -23.44 -45.88 36.01
N THR A 62 -22.27 -45.65 36.59
CA THR A 62 -21.60 -44.35 36.57
C THR A 62 -20.23 -44.51 35.91
N PRO A 63 -19.83 -43.64 34.96
CA PRO A 63 -18.51 -43.74 34.34
C PRO A 63 -17.38 -43.78 35.36
N VAL A 64 -16.41 -44.69 35.18
CA VAL A 64 -15.25 -44.79 36.09
C VAL A 64 -14.48 -43.48 36.15
N TRP A 65 -14.49 -42.73 35.05
CA TRP A 65 -14.01 -41.36 34.91
C TRP A 65 -14.95 -40.56 34.02
N HIS A 66 -14.84 -39.22 34.09
CA HIS A 66 -15.55 -38.31 33.22
C HIS A 66 -15.41 -38.72 31.74
N ALA A 67 -16.53 -38.66 31.01
CA ALA A 67 -16.64 -39.13 29.63
C ALA A 67 -15.60 -38.49 28.70
N GLY A 68 -15.26 -37.21 28.93
CA GLY A 68 -14.25 -36.49 28.16
C GLY A 68 -12.86 -37.14 28.19
N TYR A 69 -12.40 -37.68 29.33
CA TYR A 69 -11.11 -38.37 29.40
C TYR A 69 -11.13 -39.71 28.65
N GLN A 70 -12.22 -40.46 28.78
CA GLN A 70 -12.39 -41.72 28.07
C GLN A 70 -12.46 -41.48 26.55
N LYS A 71 -13.13 -40.41 26.12
CA LYS A 71 -13.16 -39.97 24.72
C LYS A 71 -11.78 -39.55 24.20
N ALA A 72 -10.98 -38.84 25.00
CA ALA A 72 -9.61 -38.48 24.65
C ALA A 72 -8.71 -39.72 24.47
N ILE A 73 -8.86 -40.73 25.35
CA ILE A 73 -8.15 -42.02 25.24
C ILE A 73 -8.57 -42.76 23.97
N TRP A 74 -9.87 -42.78 23.67
CA TRP A 74 -10.39 -43.36 22.43
C TRP A 74 -9.82 -42.65 21.19
N GLU A 75 -9.86 -41.32 21.15
CA GLU A 75 -9.31 -40.56 20.03
C GLU A 75 -7.79 -40.70 19.91
N LEU A 76 -7.05 -40.91 21.02
CA LEU A 76 -5.61 -41.25 20.96
C LEU A 76 -5.39 -42.63 20.33
N ARG A 77 -6.18 -43.63 20.73
CA ARG A 77 -6.13 -45.00 20.21
C ARG A 77 -6.44 -45.06 18.71
N GLU A 78 -7.48 -44.35 18.27
CA GLU A 78 -7.87 -44.27 16.86
C GLU A 78 -7.00 -43.30 16.05
N GLY A 79 -6.06 -42.62 16.70
CA GLY A 79 -5.11 -41.72 16.05
C GLY A 79 -5.75 -40.42 15.56
N HIS A 80 -6.80 -39.94 16.22
CA HIS A 80 -7.44 -38.62 16.07
C HIS A 80 -6.96 -37.59 17.11
N LEU A 81 -6.29 -38.05 18.16
CA LEU A 81 -5.51 -37.23 19.09
C LEU A 81 -4.04 -37.66 18.96
N ARG A 82 -3.15 -36.72 18.64
CA ARG A 82 -1.74 -37.01 18.35
C ARG A 82 -0.83 -36.05 19.08
N TYR A 83 0.37 -36.50 19.44
CA TYR A 83 1.41 -35.64 19.99
C TYR A 83 2.22 -34.98 18.86
N CYS A 84 2.52 -33.68 19.02
CA CYS A 84 3.41 -32.93 18.13
C CYS A 84 4.75 -32.67 18.84
N PRO A 85 5.84 -33.39 18.49
CA PRO A 85 7.14 -33.22 19.13
C PRO A 85 7.70 -31.80 19.01
N SER A 86 7.50 -31.12 17.87
CA SER A 86 8.06 -29.78 17.65
C SER A 86 7.44 -28.69 18.50
N GLN A 87 6.25 -28.93 19.09
CA GLN A 87 5.54 -27.96 19.93
C GLN A 87 5.31 -28.47 21.36
N ASP A 88 5.78 -29.68 21.67
CA ASP A 88 5.53 -30.41 22.92
C ASP A 88 4.05 -30.34 23.38
N ARG A 89 3.12 -30.57 22.44
CA ARG A 89 1.68 -30.41 22.70
C ARG A 89 0.85 -31.44 21.94
N LEU A 90 -0.34 -31.74 22.48
CA LEU A 90 -1.33 -32.57 21.80
C LEU A 90 -2.08 -31.77 20.73
N TRP A 91 -2.47 -32.47 19.68
CA TRP A 91 -3.21 -31.96 18.54
C TRP A 91 -4.37 -32.89 18.25
N ARG A 92 -5.54 -32.32 17.99
CA ARG A 92 -6.76 -33.05 17.69
C ARG A 92 -7.15 -32.83 16.24
N ARG A 93 -7.68 -33.88 15.61
CA ARG A 93 -8.20 -33.84 14.25
C ARG A 93 -9.54 -33.10 14.23
N ASP A 94 -9.71 -32.25 13.22
CA ASP A 94 -10.96 -31.50 13.09
C ASP A 94 -12.10 -32.42 12.62
N GLY A 95 -13.24 -32.25 13.26
CA GLY A 95 -14.50 -32.87 12.83
C GLY A 95 -15.18 -32.02 11.77
N ASP A 96 -16.02 -32.66 10.98
CA ASP A 96 -16.95 -31.98 10.10
C ASP A 96 -18.14 -31.46 10.92
N ASP A 97 -18.07 -30.17 11.25
CA ASP A 97 -19.12 -29.44 11.96
C ASP A 97 -20.13 -28.79 10.99
N GLY A 98 -20.00 -29.04 9.68
CA GLY A 98 -20.91 -28.53 8.66
C GLY A 98 -22.27 -29.21 8.71
N ASP A 99 -23.34 -28.42 8.56
CA ASP A 99 -24.69 -28.95 8.40
C ASP A 99 -24.92 -29.29 6.92
N HIS A 100 -24.61 -30.53 6.53
CA HIS A 100 -24.86 -31.05 5.19
C HIS A 100 -25.45 -32.46 5.24
N PRO A 101 -26.23 -32.85 4.20
CA PRO A 101 -26.82 -34.19 4.14
C PRO A 101 -25.75 -35.27 3.91
N GLY A 102 -25.55 -36.14 4.89
CA GLY A 102 -24.66 -37.32 4.81
C GLY A 102 -24.00 -37.66 6.15
N ASP A 103 -23.10 -38.66 6.12
CA ASP A 103 -22.25 -38.98 7.27
C ASP A 103 -21.23 -37.85 7.52
N ARG A 104 -20.98 -37.54 8.80
CA ARG A 104 -19.93 -36.59 9.19
C ARG A 104 -18.58 -37.08 8.68
N ARG A 105 -17.90 -36.23 7.90
CA ARG A 105 -16.57 -36.56 7.39
C ARG A 105 -15.51 -36.26 8.45
N ILE A 106 -14.38 -36.94 8.37
CA ILE A 106 -13.21 -36.55 9.14
C ILE A 106 -12.38 -35.62 8.28
N LEU A 107 -12.05 -34.43 8.79
CA LEU A 107 -11.23 -33.49 8.04
C LEU A 107 -9.75 -33.87 8.14
N ASN A 108 -8.97 -33.47 7.16
CA ASN A 108 -7.52 -33.67 7.14
C ASN A 108 -6.75 -32.55 7.88
N SER A 109 -7.49 -31.62 8.48
CA SER A 109 -6.96 -30.54 9.30
C SER A 109 -6.89 -30.92 10.77
N TRP A 110 -6.00 -30.24 11.48
CA TRP A 110 -5.65 -30.51 12.87
C TRP A 110 -5.44 -29.18 13.59
N HIS A 111 -5.79 -29.13 14.87
CA HIS A 111 -5.54 -27.98 15.73
C HIS A 111 -4.82 -28.36 17.03
N PRO A 112 -3.98 -27.47 17.59
CA PRO A 112 -3.34 -27.70 18.88
C PRO A 112 -4.36 -27.54 20.01
N ILE A 113 -4.38 -28.46 20.97
CA ILE A 113 -5.27 -28.37 22.13
C ILE A 113 -4.52 -27.73 23.31
N LYS A 114 -5.17 -26.80 24.02
CA LYS A 114 -4.56 -26.14 25.20
C LYS A 114 -4.49 -27.09 26.40
N THR A 115 -5.62 -27.72 26.71
CA THR A 115 -5.77 -28.73 27.75
C THR A 115 -6.77 -29.77 27.27
N ILE A 116 -6.68 -31.00 27.79
CA ILE A 116 -7.67 -32.05 27.47
C ILE A 116 -9.02 -31.68 28.08
N GLU A 117 -9.01 -31.04 29.24
CA GLU A 117 -10.22 -30.67 29.96
C GLU A 117 -11.07 -29.66 29.21
N ASP A 118 -10.44 -28.64 28.61
CA ASP A 118 -11.17 -27.63 27.85
C ASP A 118 -11.65 -28.21 26.51
N GLU A 119 -10.82 -29.01 25.84
CA GLU A 119 -11.14 -29.61 24.54
C GLU A 119 -12.30 -30.62 24.61
N TYR A 120 -12.28 -31.48 25.64
CA TYR A 120 -13.25 -32.55 25.82
C TYR A 120 -14.32 -32.24 26.87
N ALA A 121 -14.49 -30.95 27.21
CA ALA A 121 -15.50 -30.45 28.15
C ALA A 121 -15.53 -31.19 29.50
N VAL A 122 -14.37 -31.43 30.10
CA VAL A 122 -14.24 -32.06 31.43
C VAL A 122 -14.43 -31.02 32.52
N GLY A 123 -15.69 -30.84 32.92
CA GLY A 123 -16.08 -29.93 34.00
C GLY A 123 -15.65 -28.47 33.81
N THR A 124 -16.12 -27.61 34.70
CA THR A 124 -15.72 -26.19 34.74
C THR A 124 -14.45 -25.99 35.56
N THR A 125 -13.86 -24.78 35.51
CA THR A 125 -12.69 -24.40 36.30
C THR A 125 -12.92 -24.68 37.79
N ASN A 126 -12.06 -25.52 38.39
CA ASN A 126 -12.16 -26.07 39.76
C ASN A 126 -13.18 -27.21 39.99
N SER A 127 -13.72 -27.84 38.94
CA SER A 127 -14.52 -29.05 39.11
C SER A 127 -13.70 -30.19 39.71
N ARG A 128 -14.33 -31.00 40.57
CA ARG A 128 -13.76 -32.27 41.07
C ARG A 128 -13.55 -33.30 39.96
N ASP A 129 -14.18 -33.09 38.80
CA ASP A 129 -14.03 -33.95 37.62
C ASP A 129 -12.68 -33.74 36.91
N ARG A 130 -12.03 -32.58 37.10
CA ARG A 130 -10.72 -32.28 36.51
C ARG A 130 -9.62 -32.99 37.30
N ASN A 131 -8.91 -33.89 36.63
CA ASN A 131 -7.79 -34.64 37.20
C ASN A 131 -6.54 -34.48 36.32
N PRO A 132 -5.61 -33.56 36.68
CA PRO A 132 -4.39 -33.32 35.91
C PRO A 132 -3.49 -34.55 35.73
N SER A 133 -3.55 -35.51 36.67
CA SER A 133 -2.76 -36.75 36.57
C SER A 133 -3.19 -37.63 35.40
N ILE A 134 -4.49 -37.61 35.04
CA ILE A 134 -5.01 -38.34 33.87
C ILE A 134 -4.52 -37.66 32.59
N SER A 135 -4.60 -36.33 32.51
CA SER A 135 -4.12 -35.58 31.36
C SER A 135 -2.61 -35.74 31.13
N ALA A 136 -1.83 -35.71 32.21
CA ALA A 136 -0.39 -35.98 32.16
C ALA A 136 -0.09 -37.41 31.69
N ALA A 137 -0.91 -38.40 32.06
CA ALA A 137 -0.78 -39.77 31.59
C ALA A 137 -1.10 -39.92 30.11
N ILE A 138 -2.19 -39.33 29.62
CA ILE A 138 -2.55 -39.34 28.19
C ILE A 138 -1.43 -38.70 27.35
N LEU A 139 -0.91 -37.54 27.79
CA LEU A 139 0.23 -36.89 27.13
C LEU A 139 1.48 -37.79 27.12
N ARG A 140 1.77 -38.47 28.23
CA ARG A 140 2.91 -39.40 28.34
C ARG A 140 2.79 -40.57 27.38
N GLU A 141 1.61 -41.18 27.27
CA GLU A 141 1.39 -42.27 26.31
C GLU A 141 1.49 -41.77 24.87
N ALA A 142 0.88 -40.63 24.54
CA ALA A 142 0.93 -40.05 23.20
C ALA A 142 2.35 -39.75 22.70
N LYS A 143 3.32 -39.59 23.61
CA LYS A 143 4.75 -39.43 23.29
C LYS A 143 5.43 -40.71 22.78
N ARG A 144 4.77 -41.88 22.78
CA ARG A 144 5.33 -43.18 22.34
C ARG A 144 5.12 -43.38 20.82
N PRO A 145 6.09 -43.01 19.95
CA PRO A 145 5.93 -43.08 18.49
C PRO A 145 5.72 -44.50 17.96
N GLN A 146 6.16 -45.52 18.70
CA GLN A 146 5.99 -46.93 18.33
C GLN A 146 4.53 -47.42 18.44
N TRP A 147 3.69 -46.71 19.20
CA TRP A 147 2.27 -47.04 19.39
C TRP A 147 1.33 -45.98 18.80
N PHE A 148 1.71 -44.71 18.87
CA PHE A 148 0.87 -43.59 18.45
C PHE A 148 1.55 -42.76 17.37
N ARG A 149 0.81 -42.52 16.29
CA ARG A 149 1.24 -41.61 15.22
C ARG A 149 1.35 -40.19 15.78
N GLN A 150 2.35 -39.46 15.30
CA GLN A 150 2.61 -38.09 15.73
C GLN A 150 2.14 -37.09 14.67
N VAL A 151 1.98 -35.83 15.08
CA VAL A 151 1.84 -34.70 14.15
C VAL A 151 3.21 -34.23 13.76
N GLU A 152 3.42 -34.09 12.46
CA GLU A 152 4.68 -33.62 11.91
C GLU A 152 4.64 -32.11 11.67
N ARG A 153 5.78 -31.45 11.85
CA ARG A 153 5.90 -30.06 11.45
C ARG A 153 5.95 -30.00 9.93
N GLY A 154 4.97 -29.32 9.34
CA GLY A 154 4.78 -29.32 7.90
C GLY A 154 3.51 -28.61 7.45
N VAL A 155 3.29 -28.67 6.14
CA VAL A 155 2.20 -28.00 5.43
C VAL A 155 1.43 -29.03 4.60
N ARG A 156 0.11 -28.97 4.63
CA ARG A 156 -0.78 -29.80 3.80
C ARG A 156 -1.66 -28.91 2.94
N ILE A 157 -1.65 -29.18 1.64
CA ILE A 157 -2.53 -28.59 0.64
C ILE A 157 -2.91 -29.74 -0.28
N ASP A 158 -4.07 -30.35 -0.02
CA ASP A 158 -4.44 -31.62 -0.65
C ASP A 158 -4.34 -31.55 -2.19
N PRO A 159 -3.77 -32.57 -2.84
CA PRO A 159 -3.33 -33.88 -2.29
C PRO A 159 -1.87 -33.92 -1.80
N CYS A 160 -1.20 -32.77 -1.68
CA CYS A 160 0.23 -32.67 -1.36
C CYS A 160 0.48 -32.38 0.12
N VAL A 161 1.49 -33.03 0.69
CA VAL A 161 1.95 -32.81 2.06
C VAL A 161 3.45 -32.58 2.05
N TRP A 162 3.89 -31.43 2.58
CA TRP A 162 5.30 -31.06 2.70
C TRP A 162 5.75 -31.18 4.15
N ILE A 163 6.74 -32.03 4.37
CA ILE A 163 7.34 -32.29 5.68
C ILE A 163 8.85 -32.42 5.53
N ARG A 164 9.58 -32.32 6.64
CA ARG A 164 11.04 -32.51 6.65
C ARG A 164 11.38 -33.96 7.03
N ARG A 165 12.06 -34.67 6.12
CA ARG A 165 12.62 -36.02 6.32
C ARG A 165 14.11 -35.99 6.06
N ASP A 166 14.91 -36.58 6.95
CA ASP A 166 16.37 -36.64 6.82
C ASP A 166 17.02 -35.28 6.53
N GLY A 167 16.50 -34.23 7.18
CA GLY A 167 16.99 -32.87 7.04
C GLY A 167 16.58 -32.16 5.75
N ARG A 168 15.74 -32.74 4.89
CA ARG A 168 15.25 -32.10 3.63
C ARG A 168 13.73 -32.05 3.57
N VAL A 169 13.19 -31.05 2.89
CA VAL A 169 11.75 -30.97 2.61
C VAL A 169 11.41 -31.94 1.48
N VAL A 170 10.39 -32.77 1.71
CA VAL A 170 9.86 -33.70 0.70
C VAL A 170 8.36 -33.49 0.54
N CYS A 171 7.89 -33.65 -0.70
CA CYS A 171 6.46 -33.63 -1.04
C CYS A 171 5.92 -35.06 -1.10
N LEU A 172 5.09 -35.43 -0.11
CA LEU A 172 4.30 -36.66 -0.14
C LEU A 172 3.01 -36.41 -0.91
N ARG A 173 2.58 -37.39 -1.70
CA ARG A 173 1.34 -37.33 -2.49
C ARG A 173 0.45 -38.50 -2.12
N ASP A 174 -0.85 -38.24 -2.06
CA ASP A 174 -1.89 -39.25 -1.82
C ASP A 174 -1.79 -39.99 -0.47
N GLU A 175 -1.00 -39.46 0.46
CA GLU A 175 -0.95 -39.95 1.84
C GLU A 175 -2.02 -39.28 2.70
N THR A 176 -3.16 -39.97 2.85
CA THR A 176 -4.37 -39.38 3.44
C THR A 176 -4.27 -39.12 4.94
N ASP A 177 -3.46 -39.87 5.69
CA ASP A 177 -3.44 -39.84 7.16
C ASP A 177 -2.19 -39.17 7.78
N VAL A 178 -1.39 -38.45 6.98
CA VAL A 178 -0.31 -37.62 7.50
C VAL A 178 -0.91 -36.40 8.19
N ALA A 179 -0.62 -36.26 9.48
CA ALA A 179 -1.04 -35.13 10.30
C ALA A 179 0.07 -34.09 10.32
N VAL A 180 -0.25 -32.84 9.98
CA VAL A 180 0.71 -31.75 9.95
C VAL A 180 0.24 -30.53 10.73
N THR A 181 1.19 -29.69 11.12
CA THR A 181 0.95 -28.45 11.89
C THR A 181 0.15 -27.37 11.16
N GLN A 182 0.03 -27.45 9.83
CA GLN A 182 -0.75 -26.51 9.04
C GLN A 182 -1.41 -27.18 7.84
N THR A 183 -2.72 -27.02 7.73
CA THR A 183 -3.51 -27.43 6.57
C THR A 183 -4.14 -26.17 5.95
N PHE A 184 -4.08 -26.03 4.63
CA PHE A 184 -4.75 -24.95 3.91
C PHE A 184 -5.92 -25.48 3.09
N ASP A 185 -6.91 -24.62 2.86
CA ASP A 185 -8.01 -24.89 1.94
C ASP A 185 -7.47 -25.00 0.50
N PRO A 186 -7.66 -26.16 -0.17
CA PRO A 186 -7.22 -26.36 -1.55
C PRO A 186 -8.17 -25.70 -2.58
N LYS A 187 -9.15 -24.89 -2.15
CA LYS A 187 -10.07 -24.17 -3.05
C LYS A 187 -9.34 -23.42 -4.15
N GLY A 188 -9.79 -23.64 -5.38
CA GLY A 188 -9.23 -23.02 -6.58
C GLY A 188 -7.80 -23.46 -6.91
N MET A 189 -7.21 -24.42 -6.20
CA MET A 189 -5.80 -24.76 -6.38
C MET A 189 -5.55 -25.61 -7.63
N GLY A 190 -4.40 -25.34 -8.26
CA GLY A 190 -3.90 -26.07 -9.42
C GLY A 190 -2.53 -25.54 -9.84
N ASN A 191 -1.87 -26.20 -10.80
CA ASN A 191 -0.55 -25.75 -11.28
C ASN A 191 -0.57 -24.32 -11.83
N ALA A 192 -1.65 -23.90 -12.48
CA ALA A 192 -1.81 -22.54 -12.99
C ALA A 192 -1.85 -21.49 -11.87
N ALA A 193 -2.55 -21.77 -10.76
CA ALA A 193 -2.59 -20.89 -9.59
C ALA A 193 -1.20 -20.75 -8.95
N ILE A 194 -0.46 -21.86 -8.82
CA ILE A 194 0.91 -21.85 -8.28
C ILE A 194 1.84 -21.02 -9.18
N GLN A 195 1.76 -21.18 -10.50
CA GLN A 195 2.54 -20.37 -11.44
C GLN A 195 2.14 -18.89 -11.40
N GLN A 196 0.86 -18.58 -11.23
CA GLN A 196 0.40 -17.21 -11.07
C GLN A 196 0.94 -16.58 -9.78
N ALA A 197 0.98 -17.32 -8.66
CA ALA A 197 1.60 -16.82 -7.43
C ALA A 197 3.08 -16.47 -7.62
N ILE A 198 3.84 -17.30 -8.35
CA ILE A 198 5.24 -17.02 -8.69
C ILE A 198 5.35 -15.75 -9.53
N ARG A 199 4.50 -15.61 -10.57
CA ARG A 199 4.46 -14.40 -11.41
C ARG A 199 4.11 -13.15 -10.61
N ILE A 200 3.19 -13.24 -9.65
CA ILE A 200 2.85 -12.12 -8.77
C ILE A 200 4.06 -11.73 -7.91
N CYS A 201 4.79 -12.68 -7.33
CA CYS A 201 6.01 -12.38 -6.59
C CYS A 201 7.05 -11.69 -7.48
N GLN A 202 7.27 -12.19 -8.71
CA GLN A 202 8.17 -11.58 -9.69
C GLN A 202 7.74 -10.17 -10.08
N TRP A 203 6.43 -9.96 -10.24
CA TRP A 203 5.87 -8.64 -10.54
C TRP A 203 6.03 -7.68 -9.36
N LEU A 204 5.85 -8.13 -8.11
CA LEU A 204 5.95 -7.29 -6.92
C LEU A 204 7.39 -6.85 -6.59
N THR A 205 8.41 -7.56 -7.06
CA THR A 205 9.82 -7.34 -6.68
C THR A 205 10.68 -6.85 -7.83
N ILE A 206 11.81 -6.21 -7.52
CA ILE A 206 12.70 -5.64 -8.55
C ILE A 206 13.50 -6.69 -9.34
N ASP A 207 13.80 -7.83 -8.71
CA ASP A 207 14.63 -8.88 -9.30
C ASP A 207 14.19 -10.29 -8.87
N GLU A 208 14.73 -11.31 -9.54
CA GLU A 208 14.40 -12.72 -9.28
C GLU A 208 14.83 -13.18 -7.87
N LYS A 209 15.92 -12.65 -7.31
CA LYS A 209 16.40 -13.03 -5.98
C LYS A 209 15.44 -12.55 -4.90
N SER A 210 14.99 -11.30 -5.02
CA SER A 210 13.95 -10.69 -4.19
C SER A 210 12.63 -11.45 -4.34
N ALA A 211 12.24 -11.83 -5.55
CA ALA A 211 11.04 -12.65 -5.79
C ALA A 211 11.11 -14.00 -5.08
N ARG A 212 12.25 -14.70 -5.17
CA ARG A 212 12.49 -15.98 -4.49
C ARG A 212 12.47 -15.83 -2.97
N ASN A 213 13.08 -14.78 -2.44
CA ASN A 213 13.04 -14.49 -1.00
C ASN A 213 11.61 -14.17 -0.52
N LEU A 214 10.86 -13.35 -1.25
CA LEU A 214 9.45 -13.07 -0.96
C LEU A 214 8.63 -14.37 -0.95
N LEU A 215 8.85 -15.21 -1.94
CA LEU A 215 8.14 -16.49 -2.06
C LEU A 215 8.51 -17.46 -0.92
N ARG A 216 9.77 -17.51 -0.49
CA ARG A 216 10.23 -18.39 0.60
C ARG A 216 9.55 -18.08 1.93
N MET A 217 9.19 -16.82 2.16
CA MET A 217 8.56 -16.34 3.39
C MET A 217 7.34 -17.18 3.81
N PHE A 218 6.42 -17.45 2.89
CA PHE A 218 5.10 -18.00 3.22
C PHE A 218 5.12 -19.36 3.95
N ALA A 219 5.98 -20.30 3.56
CA ALA A 219 6.06 -21.61 4.22
C ALA A 219 7.13 -21.71 5.33
N THR A 220 7.88 -20.63 5.58
CA THR A 220 8.96 -20.58 6.58
C THR A 220 8.54 -21.11 7.96
N PRO A 221 7.39 -20.73 8.56
CA PRO A 221 7.04 -21.15 9.92
C PRO A 221 7.00 -22.68 10.12
N TRP A 222 6.74 -23.43 9.05
CA TRP A 222 6.55 -24.88 9.11
C TRP A 222 7.69 -25.67 8.47
N LEU A 223 8.39 -25.12 7.49
CA LEU A 223 9.40 -25.87 6.73
C LEU A 223 10.84 -25.53 7.10
N GLU A 224 11.10 -24.35 7.66
CA GLU A 224 12.45 -23.96 8.10
C GLU A 224 13.00 -24.95 9.14
N PRO A 225 14.25 -25.45 9.05
CA PRO A 225 14.74 -26.52 9.94
C PRO A 225 14.77 -26.11 11.43
N PHE A 226 15.21 -24.90 11.71
CA PHE A 226 15.21 -24.27 13.02
C PHE A 226 14.97 -22.78 12.82
N LYS A 227 14.36 -22.12 13.80
CA LYS A 227 14.00 -20.71 13.67
C LYS A 227 15.26 -19.84 13.53
N GLN A 228 15.39 -19.13 12.42
CA GLN A 228 16.49 -18.19 12.16
C GLN A 228 16.15 -17.05 11.21
N LEU A 229 15.15 -17.20 10.34
CA LEU A 229 14.84 -16.22 9.30
C LEU A 229 13.85 -15.13 9.78
N THR A 230 14.19 -13.89 9.46
CA THR A 230 13.36 -12.68 9.54
C THR A 230 13.38 -12.01 8.18
N TYR A 231 12.20 -11.64 7.67
CA TYR A 231 12.06 -11.06 6.33
C TYR A 231 11.95 -9.54 6.40
N ILE A 232 12.66 -8.85 5.51
CA ILE A 232 12.63 -7.40 5.36
C ILE A 232 12.15 -7.10 3.96
N LEU A 233 10.93 -6.59 3.85
CA LEU A 233 10.37 -6.08 2.61
C LEU A 233 10.60 -4.57 2.59
N SER A 234 11.47 -4.13 1.69
CA SER A 234 11.85 -2.72 1.53
C SER A 234 11.36 -2.17 0.20
N GLY A 235 10.83 -0.95 0.19
CA GLY A 235 10.42 -0.26 -1.03
C GLY A 235 9.72 1.07 -0.77
N HIS A 236 8.85 1.51 -1.68
CA HIS A 236 8.14 2.79 -1.58
C HIS A 236 6.73 2.65 -1.01
N GLY A 237 6.08 3.78 -0.71
CA GLY A 237 4.63 3.81 -0.52
C GLY A 237 3.90 3.27 -1.75
N GLY A 238 2.94 2.36 -1.53
CA GLY A 238 2.08 1.81 -2.60
C GLY A 238 2.68 0.68 -3.44
N ASP A 239 3.83 0.12 -3.07
CA ASP A 239 4.51 -0.98 -3.78
C ASP A 239 3.91 -2.39 -3.53
N GLY A 240 2.87 -2.48 -2.69
CA GLY A 240 2.19 -3.73 -2.38
C GLY A 240 2.73 -4.49 -1.16
N LYS A 241 3.65 -3.92 -0.37
CA LYS A 241 4.10 -4.53 0.92
C LYS A 241 2.94 -4.87 1.85
N THR A 242 2.11 -3.88 2.15
CA THR A 242 0.94 -4.03 3.02
C THR A 242 -0.11 -4.94 2.40
N LEU A 243 -0.22 -4.99 1.06
CA LEU A 243 -1.10 -5.93 0.36
C LEU A 243 -0.69 -7.38 0.64
N VAL A 244 0.60 -7.70 0.57
CA VAL A 244 1.11 -9.04 0.90
C VAL A 244 0.79 -9.41 2.35
N ALA A 245 1.07 -8.51 3.30
CA ALA A 245 0.82 -8.78 4.72
C ALA A 245 -0.67 -8.90 5.04
N SER A 246 -1.51 -8.00 4.51
CA SER A 246 -2.95 -7.97 4.81
C SER A 246 -3.73 -9.07 4.09
N GLN A 247 -3.44 -9.36 2.83
CA GLN A 247 -4.22 -10.32 2.03
C GLN A 247 -3.61 -11.72 2.06
N ALA A 248 -2.32 -11.86 1.77
CA ALA A 248 -1.69 -13.18 1.63
C ALA A 248 -1.29 -13.80 2.97
N LEU A 249 -0.98 -13.00 4.00
CA LEU A 249 -0.76 -13.49 5.37
C LEU A 249 -2.04 -13.42 6.20
N TYR A 250 -2.49 -12.23 6.59
CA TYR A 250 -3.60 -12.06 7.52
C TYR A 250 -4.93 -12.55 6.93
N GLY A 251 -5.22 -12.26 5.66
CA GLY A 251 -6.44 -12.71 4.98
C GLY A 251 -6.56 -14.24 4.86
N VAL A 252 -5.44 -14.94 4.69
CA VAL A 252 -5.43 -16.42 4.58
C VAL A 252 -5.39 -17.11 5.94
N LEU A 253 -4.57 -16.61 6.87
CA LEU A 253 -4.29 -17.30 8.14
C LEU A 253 -5.12 -16.80 9.32
N GLY A 254 -5.65 -15.58 9.24
CA GLY A 254 -6.42 -14.92 10.29
C GLY A 254 -5.62 -14.54 11.54
N SER A 255 -6.30 -13.86 12.46
CA SER A 255 -5.74 -13.35 13.73
C SER A 255 -5.26 -14.45 14.69
N ASN A 256 -5.74 -15.69 14.52
CA ASN A 256 -5.29 -16.83 15.33
C ASN A 256 -3.83 -17.19 15.05
N ARG A 257 -3.36 -17.00 13.82
CA ARG A 257 -2.02 -17.38 13.37
C ARG A 257 -1.11 -16.19 13.05
N VAL A 258 -1.65 -14.99 12.87
CA VAL A 258 -0.88 -13.78 12.53
C VAL A 258 -1.03 -12.72 13.62
N PHE A 259 0.07 -12.12 14.03
CA PHE A 259 0.10 -10.94 14.91
C PHE A 259 0.50 -9.68 14.11
N PRO A 260 -0.47 -8.84 13.73
CA PRO A 260 -0.22 -7.65 12.91
C PRO A 260 0.25 -6.42 13.70
N GLY A 261 0.37 -6.51 15.03
CA GLY A 261 0.68 -5.39 15.90
C GLY A 261 2.13 -5.38 16.40
N PHE A 262 3.04 -6.05 15.70
CA PHE A 262 4.45 -6.06 16.07
C PHE A 262 5.08 -4.72 15.70
N SER A 263 5.84 -4.11 16.62
CA SER A 263 6.54 -2.85 16.36
C SER A 263 8.01 -2.97 16.69
N VAL A 264 8.87 -2.86 15.68
CA VAL A 264 10.33 -2.98 15.82
C VAL A 264 10.89 -1.88 16.71
N ALA A 265 10.37 -0.66 16.59
CA ALA A 265 10.77 0.51 17.38
C ALA A 265 10.48 0.30 18.87
N GLN A 266 9.27 -0.15 19.20
CA GLN A 266 8.88 -0.41 20.58
C GLN A 266 9.64 -1.60 21.15
N TYR A 267 9.83 -2.65 20.34
CA TYR A 267 10.54 -3.86 20.75
C TYR A 267 12.00 -3.54 21.10
N CYS A 268 12.66 -2.73 20.26
CA CYS A 268 14.07 -2.37 20.38
C CYS A 268 14.33 -1.13 21.23
N SER A 269 13.29 -0.51 21.81
CA SER A 269 13.40 0.71 22.63
C SER A 269 14.47 0.59 23.74
N ARG A 270 15.25 1.67 23.91
CA ARG A 270 16.34 1.73 24.90
C ARG A 270 15.76 1.89 26.31
N GLY A 271 15.92 0.85 27.11
CA GLY A 271 15.48 0.73 28.49
C GLY A 271 15.42 -0.75 28.86
N GLY A 272 15.93 -1.13 30.05
CA GLY A 272 15.81 -2.52 30.52
C GLY A 272 14.34 -2.95 30.60
N TYR A 273 14.06 -4.23 30.31
CA TYR A 273 12.76 -4.92 30.41
C TYR A 273 11.53 -3.99 30.32
N THR A 274 11.19 -3.60 29.09
CA THR A 274 9.97 -2.82 28.85
C THR A 274 8.77 -3.76 28.81
N LEU A 275 7.71 -3.43 29.54
CA LEU A 275 6.43 -4.16 29.54
C LEU A 275 5.94 -4.45 28.11
N GLY A 276 6.18 -3.51 27.17
CA GLY A 276 5.85 -3.67 25.76
C GLY A 276 6.53 -4.86 25.08
N ARG A 277 7.83 -5.10 25.33
CA ARG A 277 8.56 -6.25 24.77
C ARG A 277 8.01 -7.57 25.28
N GLU A 278 7.77 -7.66 26.58
CA GLU A 278 7.28 -8.86 27.24
C GLU A 278 5.83 -9.19 26.82
N SER A 279 5.00 -8.18 26.64
CA SER A 279 3.63 -8.36 26.12
C SER A 279 3.63 -8.73 24.64
N MET A 280 4.53 -8.19 23.81
CA MET A 280 4.68 -8.65 22.42
C MET A 280 5.13 -10.11 22.35
N ASN A 281 6.09 -10.53 23.19
CA ASN A 281 6.50 -11.94 23.27
C ASN A 281 5.32 -12.86 23.64
N ASP A 282 4.44 -12.40 24.52
CA ASP A 282 3.21 -13.12 24.88
C ASP A 282 2.22 -13.23 23.71
N MET A 283 2.01 -12.14 22.97
CA MET A 283 1.10 -12.08 21.82
C MET A 283 1.58 -12.90 20.62
N MET A 284 2.90 -13.06 20.48
CA MET A 284 3.51 -13.89 19.44
C MET A 284 3.52 -15.39 19.77
N ASP A 285 3.22 -15.78 21.00
CA ASP A 285 3.19 -17.18 21.44
C ASP A 285 2.17 -17.99 20.62
N GLY A 286 2.65 -19.04 19.94
CA GLY A 286 1.84 -19.89 19.06
C GLY A 286 1.44 -19.27 17.71
N LYS A 287 1.90 -18.07 17.38
CA LYS A 287 1.68 -17.45 16.06
C LYS A 287 2.66 -18.00 15.03
N ALA A 288 2.23 -18.02 13.76
CA ALA A 288 3.03 -18.36 12.60
C ALA A 288 3.77 -17.13 12.07
N PHE A 289 3.13 -15.96 12.05
CA PHE A 289 3.72 -14.70 11.61
C PHE A 289 3.48 -13.58 12.61
N ALA A 290 4.44 -12.66 12.70
CA ALA A 290 4.28 -11.36 13.28
C ALA A 290 4.88 -10.32 12.33
N TYR A 291 4.16 -9.23 12.05
CA TYR A 291 4.65 -8.22 11.13
C TYR A 291 4.48 -6.80 11.67
N ASP A 292 5.40 -5.94 11.25
CA ASP A 292 5.36 -4.49 11.41
C ASP A 292 5.05 -3.89 10.04
N ASP A 293 3.90 -3.22 9.90
CA ASP A 293 3.41 -2.66 8.63
C ASP A 293 4.06 -1.33 8.26
N GLU A 294 4.68 -0.65 9.22
CA GLU A 294 5.39 0.62 9.05
C GLU A 294 6.68 0.62 9.89
N ALA A 295 7.54 -0.35 9.65
CA ALA A 295 8.76 -0.52 10.42
C ALA A 295 9.68 0.70 10.28
N SER A 296 10.06 1.27 11.43
CA SER A 296 11.02 2.37 11.53
C SER A 296 12.41 1.95 11.04
N ALA A 297 13.30 2.93 10.87
CA ALA A 297 14.70 2.65 10.60
C ALA A 297 15.30 1.69 11.65
N VAL A 298 15.98 0.65 11.17
CA VAL A 298 16.66 -0.33 12.03
C VAL A 298 18.15 -0.05 11.99
N SER A 299 18.72 0.33 13.14
CA SER A 299 20.15 0.59 13.31
C SER A 299 20.91 -0.65 13.82
N GLU A 300 22.24 -0.67 13.71
CA GLU A 300 23.07 -1.84 14.08
C GLU A 300 22.90 -2.24 15.56
N ASP A 301 22.64 -1.31 16.47
CA ASP A 301 22.41 -1.58 17.89
C ASP A 301 21.11 -2.34 18.18
N MET A 302 20.16 -2.35 17.24
CA MET A 302 18.91 -3.11 17.34
C MET A 302 19.09 -4.59 16.93
N LEU A 303 20.07 -4.90 16.08
CA LEU A 303 20.27 -6.23 15.50
C LEU A 303 20.45 -7.35 16.53
N PRO A 304 21.16 -7.18 17.66
CA PRO A 304 21.26 -8.23 18.69
C PRO A 304 19.90 -8.68 19.25
N GLN A 305 18.96 -7.75 19.42
CA GLN A 305 17.62 -8.07 19.95
C GLN A 305 16.77 -8.79 18.90
N LEU A 306 16.84 -8.33 17.64
CA LEU A 306 16.17 -8.99 16.52
C LEU A 306 16.75 -10.38 16.23
N ARG A 307 18.06 -10.56 16.42
CA ARG A 307 18.71 -11.87 16.38
C ARG A 307 18.15 -12.81 17.44
N ALA A 308 18.06 -12.36 18.69
CA ALA A 308 17.49 -13.19 19.76
C ALA A 308 16.05 -13.62 19.44
N LEU A 309 15.25 -12.72 18.85
CA LEU A 309 13.89 -13.01 18.40
C LEU A 309 13.87 -14.00 17.23
N SER A 310 14.88 -13.94 16.37
CA SER A 310 15.02 -14.82 15.21
C SER A 310 15.53 -16.21 15.58
N THR A 311 16.38 -16.37 16.60
CA THR A 311 16.99 -17.67 16.98
C THR A 311 16.07 -18.60 17.75
N GLY A 312 14.86 -18.16 18.10
CA GLY A 312 13.93 -18.94 18.92
C GLY A 312 14.45 -19.19 20.34
N SER A 313 15.34 -18.33 20.85
CA SER A 313 15.83 -18.41 22.23
C SER A 313 14.67 -18.18 23.20
N GLN A 314 14.71 -18.84 24.36
CA GLN A 314 13.71 -18.63 25.40
C GLN A 314 13.68 -17.16 25.83
N MET A 315 12.48 -16.59 25.87
CA MET A 315 12.24 -15.19 26.23
C MET A 315 11.26 -15.09 27.38
N GLN A 316 11.40 -14.02 28.17
CA GLN A 316 10.38 -13.67 29.14
C GLN A 316 9.20 -13.01 28.44
N ALA A 317 8.00 -13.50 28.74
CA ALA A 317 6.74 -12.97 28.30
C ALA A 317 5.84 -12.68 29.50
N ARG A 318 4.97 -11.69 29.33
CA ARG A 318 4.05 -11.26 30.37
C ARG A 318 2.73 -10.81 29.75
N VAL A 319 1.65 -11.52 30.09
CA VAL A 319 0.29 -11.05 29.88
C VAL A 319 0.11 -9.74 30.64
N THR A 320 -0.51 -8.72 30.06
CA THR A 320 -0.78 -7.44 30.75
C THR A 320 -1.49 -7.69 32.08
N GLY A 321 -0.86 -7.32 33.20
CA GLY A 321 -1.36 -7.59 34.56
C GLY A 321 -1.11 -9.00 35.13
N GLY A 322 -0.46 -9.89 34.36
CA GLY A 322 -0.19 -11.28 34.71
C GLY A 322 1.22 -11.56 35.24
N ARG A 323 1.49 -12.84 35.52
CA ARG A 323 2.80 -13.37 35.96
C ARG A 323 3.75 -13.57 34.78
N TYR A 324 5.06 -13.53 35.05
CA TYR A 324 6.09 -13.89 34.07
C TYR A 324 5.97 -15.36 33.68
N ARG A 325 6.13 -15.62 32.38
CA ARG A 325 6.30 -16.95 31.83
C ARG A 325 7.40 -16.95 30.77
N THR A 326 8.09 -18.07 30.64
CA THR A 326 9.09 -18.26 29.60
C THR A 326 8.41 -18.83 28.36
N VAL A 327 8.60 -18.16 27.23
CA VAL A 327 8.07 -18.57 25.92
C VAL A 327 9.21 -18.79 24.94
N THR A 328 8.99 -19.63 23.95
CA THR A 328 9.91 -19.83 22.82
C THR A 328 9.26 -19.21 21.60
N PRO A 329 9.79 -18.10 21.04
CA PRO A 329 9.18 -17.46 19.88
C PRO A 329 9.12 -18.42 18.70
N THR A 330 7.93 -18.62 18.12
CA THR A 330 7.74 -19.47 16.92
C THR A 330 7.41 -18.67 15.67
N ALA A 331 6.93 -17.43 15.82
CA ALA A 331 6.47 -16.61 14.71
C ALA A 331 7.62 -16.17 13.81
N THR A 332 7.46 -16.27 12.50
CA THR A 332 8.34 -15.63 11.51
C THR A 332 8.09 -14.13 11.54
N ILE A 333 9.15 -13.33 11.67
CA ILE A 333 9.05 -11.87 11.73
C ILE A 333 9.15 -11.30 10.32
N VAL A 334 8.27 -10.36 10.00
CA VAL A 334 8.24 -9.66 8.71
C VAL A 334 8.24 -8.15 8.97
N LEU A 335 9.23 -7.44 8.45
CA LEU A 335 9.35 -5.99 8.57
C LEU A 335 9.03 -5.36 7.23
N LEU A 336 7.95 -4.57 7.17
CA LEU A 336 7.61 -3.77 6.00
C LEU A 336 8.17 -2.36 6.23
N THR A 337 9.12 -1.91 5.41
CA THR A 337 9.77 -0.62 5.66
C THR A 337 9.99 0.18 4.39
N ASN A 338 9.89 1.51 4.53
CA ASN A 338 10.39 2.47 3.55
C ASN A 338 11.68 3.15 4.05
N MET A 339 12.17 2.75 5.24
CA MET A 339 13.29 3.36 5.94
C MET A 339 14.56 2.50 5.82
N PRO A 340 15.75 3.04 6.12
CA PRO A 340 16.98 2.26 6.09
C PRO A 340 16.95 1.07 7.04
N PHE A 341 17.54 -0.04 6.60
CA PHE A 341 17.80 -1.21 7.43
C PHE A 341 19.31 -1.42 7.56
N ALA A 342 19.78 -1.69 8.77
CA ALA A 342 21.21 -1.86 9.04
C ALA A 342 21.80 -3.10 8.36
N ASP A 343 22.82 -2.86 7.55
CA ASP A 343 23.60 -3.89 6.88
C ASP A 343 24.84 -4.22 7.71
N SER A 344 24.64 -5.17 8.64
CA SER A 344 25.73 -5.72 9.43
C SER A 344 26.67 -6.58 8.57
N THR A 345 27.97 -6.44 8.84
CA THR A 345 29.03 -7.23 8.22
C THR A 345 29.14 -8.63 8.83
N GLU A 346 28.45 -8.90 9.95
CA GLU A 346 28.47 -10.22 10.57
C GLU A 346 27.79 -11.27 9.68
N ASN A 347 28.49 -12.37 9.42
CA ASN A 347 27.94 -13.54 8.73
C ASN A 347 26.67 -14.09 9.42
N SER A 348 26.51 -13.83 10.72
CA SER A 348 25.35 -14.25 11.50
C SER A 348 24.08 -13.45 11.19
N ASP A 349 24.22 -12.19 10.77
CA ASP A 349 23.11 -11.31 10.40
C ASP A 349 22.72 -11.50 8.93
N ARG A 350 23.72 -11.65 8.05
CA ARG A 350 23.53 -11.94 6.62
C ARG A 350 22.72 -13.21 6.36
N ARG A 351 22.78 -14.20 7.26
CA ARG A 351 22.03 -15.47 7.16
C ARG A 351 20.62 -15.40 7.73
N ARG A 352 20.31 -14.41 8.56
CA ARG A 352 19.04 -14.32 9.32
C ARG A 352 18.09 -13.29 8.74
N PHE A 353 18.62 -12.16 8.29
CA PHE A 353 17.84 -11.05 7.74
C PHE A 353 17.70 -11.23 6.23
N VAL A 354 16.59 -11.84 5.82
CA VAL A 354 16.27 -12.12 4.42
C VAL A 354 15.64 -10.90 3.80
N LYS A 355 16.37 -10.29 2.87
CA LYS A 355 15.98 -9.02 2.25
C LYS A 355 15.19 -9.26 0.97
N VAL A 356 14.17 -8.43 0.77
CA VAL A 356 13.31 -8.38 -0.40
C VAL A 356 13.19 -6.93 -0.82
N GLU A 357 13.63 -6.62 -2.04
CA GLU A 357 13.40 -5.30 -2.62
C GLU A 357 12.17 -5.30 -3.52
N MET A 358 11.21 -4.46 -3.15
CA MET A 358 9.93 -4.30 -3.82
C MET A 358 10.06 -3.34 -4.99
N HIS A 359 9.36 -3.64 -6.07
CA HIS A 359 9.35 -2.79 -7.26
C HIS A 359 8.50 -1.52 -6.99
N PRO A 360 8.95 -0.33 -7.45
CA PRO A 360 8.17 0.90 -7.33
C PRO A 360 6.75 0.80 -7.90
N SER A 361 5.83 1.57 -7.34
CA SER A 361 4.43 1.62 -7.76
C SER A 361 4.19 2.42 -9.06
N GLN A 362 5.21 3.12 -9.56
CA GLN A 362 5.11 3.94 -10.77
C GLN A 362 4.71 3.10 -11.99
N GLY A 363 3.69 3.57 -12.71
CA GLY A 363 3.15 2.87 -13.89
C GLY A 363 2.21 1.69 -13.57
N ARG A 364 1.86 1.46 -12.31
CA ARG A 364 0.92 0.41 -11.89
C ARG A 364 -0.44 0.98 -11.55
N THR A 365 -1.48 0.23 -11.90
CA THR A 365 -2.88 0.61 -11.73
C THR A 365 -3.47 -0.03 -10.49
N TYR A 366 -4.54 0.57 -9.96
CA TYR A 366 -5.31 0.00 -8.86
C TYR A 366 -5.88 -1.39 -9.22
N ASP A 367 -6.36 -1.56 -10.45
CA ASP A 367 -6.96 -2.81 -10.92
C ASP A 367 -5.98 -3.99 -10.88
N GLU A 368 -4.70 -3.75 -11.14
CA GLU A 368 -3.64 -4.78 -11.02
C GLU A 368 -3.46 -5.23 -9.57
N TYR A 369 -3.45 -4.31 -8.60
CA TYR A 369 -3.37 -4.65 -7.18
C TYR A 369 -4.65 -5.33 -6.69
N HIS A 370 -5.81 -4.89 -7.16
CA HIS A 370 -7.08 -5.52 -6.83
C HIS A 370 -7.18 -6.94 -7.40
N ALA A 371 -6.60 -7.20 -8.58
CA ALA A 371 -6.51 -8.55 -9.13
C ALA A 371 -5.70 -9.50 -8.22
N ILE A 372 -4.65 -9.00 -7.56
CA ILE A 372 -3.88 -9.77 -6.56
C ILE A 372 -4.73 -10.05 -5.31
N GLU A 373 -5.50 -9.07 -4.84
CA GLU A 373 -6.43 -9.27 -3.72
C GLU A 373 -7.45 -10.38 -4.04
N LEU A 374 -8.11 -10.29 -5.20
CA LEU A 374 -9.06 -11.30 -5.66
C LEU A 374 -8.38 -12.66 -5.83
N PHE A 375 -7.14 -12.69 -6.32
CA PHE A 375 -6.36 -13.91 -6.42
C PHE A 375 -6.14 -14.57 -5.06
N CYS A 376 -5.75 -13.82 -4.03
CA CYS A 376 -5.60 -14.33 -2.66
C CYS A 376 -6.92 -14.91 -2.12
N ARG A 377 -8.06 -14.28 -2.40
CA ARG A 377 -9.38 -14.77 -1.97
C ARG A 377 -9.80 -16.05 -2.72
N ASN A 378 -9.50 -16.13 -4.00
CA ASN A 378 -9.89 -17.27 -4.85
C ASN A 378 -8.94 -18.47 -4.73
N HIS A 379 -7.67 -18.22 -4.40
CA HIS A 379 -6.59 -19.20 -4.34
C HIS A 379 -5.74 -19.04 -3.06
N PRO A 380 -6.33 -19.16 -1.86
CA PRO A 380 -5.68 -18.79 -0.60
C PRO A 380 -4.38 -19.55 -0.32
N ALA A 381 -4.25 -20.78 -0.80
CA ALA A 381 -3.07 -21.61 -0.58
C ALA A 381 -1.98 -21.45 -1.66
N ALA A 382 -2.17 -20.60 -2.68
CA ALA A 382 -1.28 -20.55 -3.85
C ALA A 382 0.15 -20.12 -3.53
N PHE A 383 0.31 -19.02 -2.77
CA PHE A 383 1.62 -18.54 -2.32
C PHE A 383 2.32 -19.56 -1.41
N TYR A 384 1.58 -20.23 -0.54
CA TYR A 384 2.10 -21.26 0.35
C TYR A 384 2.57 -22.51 -0.41
N ALA A 385 1.80 -22.99 -1.40
CA ALA A 385 2.20 -24.11 -2.24
C ALA A 385 3.44 -23.79 -3.08
N ALA A 386 3.50 -22.59 -3.67
CA ALA A 386 4.65 -22.12 -4.43
C ALA A 386 5.90 -21.99 -3.51
N SER A 387 5.71 -21.50 -2.28
CA SER A 387 6.75 -21.48 -1.25
C SER A 387 7.24 -22.88 -0.88
N CYS A 388 6.34 -23.85 -0.68
CA CYS A 388 6.70 -25.23 -0.37
C CYS A 388 7.58 -25.85 -1.47
N ARG A 389 7.24 -25.61 -2.74
CA ARG A 389 8.05 -26.05 -3.90
C ARG A 389 9.43 -25.41 -3.95
N LEU A 390 9.57 -24.19 -3.46
CA LEU A 390 10.87 -23.54 -3.33
C LEU A 390 11.71 -24.17 -2.21
N TRP A 391 11.08 -24.49 -1.07
CA TRP A 391 11.74 -25.18 0.04
C TRP A 391 12.19 -26.62 -0.31
N GLU A 392 11.50 -27.31 -1.21
CA GLU A 392 11.97 -28.60 -1.77
C GLU A 392 13.32 -28.48 -2.50
N GLN A 393 13.63 -27.31 -3.07
CA GLN A 393 14.87 -27.09 -3.83
C GLN A 393 16.07 -26.80 -2.92
N GLY A 394 15.83 -26.25 -1.72
CA GLY A 394 16.89 -25.93 -0.76
C GLY A 394 16.46 -24.95 0.31
N ASP A 395 17.26 -24.85 1.38
CA ASP A 395 16.95 -24.04 2.57
C ASP A 395 17.53 -22.63 2.51
N GLU A 396 18.51 -22.38 1.64
CA GLU A 396 19.25 -21.13 1.63
C GLU A 396 18.45 -19.99 0.97
N PRO A 397 18.33 -18.82 1.63
CA PRO A 397 17.79 -17.62 1.00
C PRO A 397 18.80 -17.01 0.02
N GLU A 398 18.29 -16.22 -0.92
CA GLU A 398 19.12 -15.48 -1.86
C GLU A 398 19.75 -14.25 -1.17
N VAL A 399 20.99 -13.93 -1.55
CA VAL A 399 21.66 -12.72 -1.06
C VAL A 399 21.19 -11.52 -1.89
N VAL A 400 20.41 -10.64 -1.24
CA VAL A 400 19.91 -9.37 -1.77
C VAL A 400 20.50 -8.23 -0.95
N ASN A 401 21.00 -7.20 -1.62
CA ASN A 401 21.34 -5.94 -0.99
C ASN A 401 20.18 -5.00 -1.22
N LEU A 402 19.64 -4.41 -0.14
CA LEU A 402 18.58 -3.42 -0.28
C LEU A 402 19.18 -2.15 -0.88
N ALA A 403 18.49 -1.53 -1.84
CA ALA A 403 18.79 -0.15 -2.18
C ALA A 403 18.73 0.67 -0.88
N PRO A 404 19.78 1.45 -0.55
CA PRO A 404 19.78 2.31 0.61
C PRO A 404 18.56 3.22 0.48
N ALA A 405 17.74 3.26 1.54
CA ALA A 405 16.45 3.92 1.51
C ALA A 405 16.57 5.32 0.88
N ARG A 406 15.59 5.59 0.02
CA ARG A 406 15.60 6.51 -1.12
C ARG A 406 15.48 7.99 -0.71
N THR A 407 16.17 8.34 0.36
CA THR A 407 16.61 9.67 0.73
C THR A 407 18.08 9.55 1.09
N LEU A 408 18.96 9.68 0.08
CA LEU A 408 20.35 10.04 0.37
C LEU A 408 20.27 11.33 1.20
N SER A 409 20.78 11.30 2.44
CA SER A 409 20.95 12.57 3.15
C SER A 409 21.88 13.45 2.33
N ASP A 410 21.77 14.77 2.44
CA ASP A 410 22.65 15.71 1.74
C ASP A 410 24.13 15.37 1.98
N GLU A 411 24.46 14.90 3.18
CA GLU A 411 25.78 14.39 3.56
C GLU A 411 26.22 13.15 2.76
N THR A 412 25.30 12.20 2.56
CA THR A 412 25.53 10.96 1.83
C THR A 412 25.63 11.22 0.33
N TYR A 413 24.79 12.12 -0.19
CA TYR A 413 24.85 12.55 -1.58
C TYR A 413 26.17 13.29 -1.86
N TRP A 414 26.54 14.26 -1.02
CA TRP A 414 27.76 15.03 -1.14
C TRP A 414 29.00 14.14 -1.14
N ILE A 415 29.12 13.22 -0.17
CA ILE A 415 30.32 12.39 -0.03
C ILE A 415 30.48 11.39 -1.18
N VAL A 416 29.39 10.81 -1.68
CA VAL A 416 29.42 9.88 -2.81
C VAL A 416 29.76 10.64 -4.09
N SER A 417 29.15 11.81 -4.30
CA SER A 417 29.44 12.70 -5.44
C SER A 417 30.90 13.15 -5.46
N GLU A 418 31.43 13.58 -4.31
CA GLU A 418 32.82 14.02 -4.15
C GLU A 418 33.81 12.87 -4.42
N ILE A 419 33.50 11.65 -3.97
CA ILE A 419 34.32 10.45 -4.26
C ILE A 419 34.30 10.14 -5.77
N ILE A 420 33.14 10.21 -6.43
CA ILE A 420 33.00 9.96 -7.87
C ILE A 420 33.81 11.00 -8.66
N ALA A 421 33.64 12.28 -8.34
CA ALA A 421 34.34 13.38 -9.00
C ALA A 421 35.86 13.27 -8.83
N ASN A 422 36.33 12.95 -7.62
CA ASN A 422 37.75 12.76 -7.37
C ASN A 422 38.32 11.49 -8.02
N GLU A 423 37.52 10.42 -8.13
CA GLU A 423 37.91 9.22 -8.89
C GLU A 423 38.10 9.56 -10.38
N GLN A 424 37.19 10.35 -10.96
CA GLN A 424 37.29 10.79 -12.36
C GLN A 424 38.48 11.74 -12.58
N LYS A 425 38.68 12.70 -11.68
CA LYS A 425 39.70 13.75 -11.82
C LYS A 425 41.12 13.28 -11.49
N TYR A 426 41.25 12.41 -10.49
CA TYR A 426 42.55 12.03 -9.90
C TYR A 426 42.83 10.53 -9.91
N GLY A 427 41.89 9.70 -10.39
CA GLY A 427 42.03 8.24 -10.43
C GLY A 427 41.93 7.57 -9.04
N GLN A 428 41.51 8.29 -8.00
CA GLN A 428 41.38 7.75 -6.64
C GLN A 428 39.97 8.01 -6.09
N PRO A 429 39.25 6.97 -5.61
CA PRO A 429 37.92 7.13 -5.01
C PRO A 429 38.06 7.61 -3.56
N ILE A 430 38.27 8.92 -3.41
CA ILE A 430 38.57 9.59 -2.13
C ILE A 430 37.75 10.88 -1.96
N ALA A 431 37.42 11.24 -0.71
CA ALA A 431 36.87 12.56 -0.36
C ALA A 431 37.63 13.18 0.81
N ALA A 432 37.79 14.50 0.78
CA ALA A 432 38.50 15.25 1.83
C ALA A 432 37.65 15.35 3.10
N ARG A 433 38.23 15.01 4.26
CA ARG A 433 37.52 15.16 5.55
C ARG A 433 37.31 16.61 5.94
N ASP A 434 38.25 17.47 5.57
CA ASP A 434 38.14 18.90 5.84
C ASP A 434 37.03 19.53 4.97
N GLY A 435 36.91 19.11 3.70
CA GLY A 435 35.79 19.54 2.83
C GLY A 435 34.41 19.15 3.37
N TYR A 436 34.27 17.95 3.93
CA TYR A 436 33.02 17.55 4.59
C TYR A 436 32.71 18.43 5.81
N ARG A 437 33.73 18.75 6.61
CA ARG A 437 33.58 19.60 7.80
C ARG A 437 33.22 21.04 7.42
N ASP A 438 33.78 21.55 6.33
CA ASP A 438 33.50 22.89 5.85
C ASP A 438 32.04 23.00 5.39
N GLU A 439 31.51 21.98 4.71
CA GLU A 439 30.13 21.92 4.22
C GLU A 439 29.10 21.71 5.35
N PHE A 440 29.30 20.74 6.23
CA PHE A 440 28.29 20.31 7.22
C PHE A 440 28.57 20.77 8.66
N HIS A 441 29.67 21.50 8.89
CA HIS A 441 30.07 22.06 10.18
C HIS A 441 30.28 21.06 11.34
N HIS A 442 30.38 19.75 11.06
CA HIS A 442 30.76 18.73 12.03
C HIS A 442 31.69 17.66 11.44
N SER A 443 32.22 16.79 12.30
CA SER A 443 33.01 15.64 11.85
C SER A 443 32.11 14.55 11.27
N MET A 444 32.56 13.94 10.19
CA MET A 444 31.92 12.78 9.59
C MET A 444 31.74 11.62 10.60
N PRO A 445 30.50 11.15 10.83
CA PRO A 445 30.20 10.04 11.76
C PRO A 445 30.80 8.71 11.31
N ASP A 446 31.15 7.84 12.26
CA ASP A 446 31.66 6.49 11.97
C ASP A 446 30.56 5.57 11.38
N ASP A 447 29.30 5.82 11.72
CA ASP A 447 28.14 5.11 11.15
C ASP A 447 28.00 5.38 9.64
N LEU A 448 28.27 6.63 9.20
CA LEU A 448 28.24 7.02 7.78
C LEU A 448 29.38 6.36 6.98
N LEU A 449 30.57 6.22 7.59
CA LEU A 449 31.68 5.49 6.98
C LEU A 449 31.33 4.01 6.77
N SER A 450 30.75 3.40 7.81
CA SER A 450 30.36 2.00 7.81
C SER A 450 29.24 1.74 6.79
N LEU A 451 28.23 2.62 6.75
CA LEU A 451 27.12 2.59 5.81
C LEU A 451 27.60 2.55 4.35
N LEU A 452 28.56 3.41 4.01
CA LEU A 452 29.06 3.59 2.64
C LEU A 452 30.25 2.67 2.27
N GLY A 453 30.74 1.85 3.21
CA GLY A 453 31.91 1.00 2.97
C GLY A 453 33.23 1.79 2.87
N LEU A 454 33.32 2.93 3.55
CA LEU A 454 34.48 3.83 3.54
C LEU A 454 35.40 3.59 4.74
N LYS A 455 36.69 3.92 4.56
CA LYS A 455 37.67 3.94 5.66
C LYS A 455 38.50 5.21 5.67
N ASN A 456 39.01 5.55 6.84
CA ASN A 456 39.95 6.66 7.00
C ASN A 456 41.29 6.39 6.31
N GLY A 457 41.91 7.43 5.77
CA GLY A 457 43.24 7.37 5.17
C GLY A 457 43.86 8.75 4.92
N THR A 458 44.99 8.77 4.22
CA THR A 458 45.71 9.99 3.83
C THR A 458 46.11 9.98 2.36
N THR A 459 46.08 11.14 1.70
CA THR A 459 46.49 11.28 0.29
C THR A 459 47.32 12.55 0.09
N ARG A 460 48.14 12.57 -0.97
CA ARG A 460 48.89 13.75 -1.42
C ARG A 460 48.35 14.34 -2.73
N VAL A 461 47.33 13.70 -3.32
CA VAL A 461 46.86 14.01 -4.67
C VAL A 461 45.96 15.26 -4.72
N LEU A 462 45.33 15.63 -3.59
CA LEU A 462 44.43 16.80 -3.47
C LEU A 462 45.16 18.15 -3.25
N GLY A 463 46.46 18.22 -3.54
CA GLY A 463 47.31 19.40 -3.39
C GLY A 463 47.55 19.86 -1.95
N GLY A 464 48.61 20.63 -1.71
CA GLY A 464 48.88 21.26 -0.41
C GLY A 464 49.45 20.35 0.70
N GLY A 465 50.01 19.19 0.35
CA GLY A 465 50.62 18.25 1.31
C GLY A 465 49.77 17.00 1.59
N ALA A 466 50.10 16.26 2.66
CA ALA A 466 49.36 15.06 3.04
C ALA A 466 48.06 15.44 3.77
N LYS A 467 46.91 15.21 3.12
CA LYS A 467 45.58 15.52 3.64
C LYS A 467 44.87 14.26 4.19
N ARG A 468 44.01 14.46 5.20
CA ARG A 468 43.15 13.40 5.74
C ARG A 468 41.93 13.22 4.83
N VAL A 469 41.69 11.98 4.44
CA VAL A 469 40.62 11.62 3.51
C VAL A 469 39.86 10.40 4.00
N VAL A 470 38.71 10.19 3.40
CA VAL A 470 38.02 8.90 3.41
C VAL A 470 38.19 8.26 2.04
N ARG A 471 38.27 6.94 2.00
CA ARG A 471 38.45 6.17 0.75
C ARG A 471 37.54 4.97 0.74
N VAL A 472 37.12 4.58 -0.46
CA VAL A 472 36.33 3.36 -0.65
C VAL A 472 37.17 2.14 -0.24
N SER A 473 36.64 1.34 0.68
CA SER A 473 37.25 0.08 1.11
C SER A 473 36.44 -1.15 0.72
N ASP A 474 35.11 -1.03 0.69
CA ASP A 474 34.19 -2.05 0.21
C ASP A 474 33.53 -1.52 -1.07
N ARG A 475 33.99 -2.05 -2.22
CA ARG A 475 33.55 -1.60 -3.54
C ARG A 475 32.12 -2.01 -3.82
N ASP A 476 31.74 -3.24 -3.44
CA ASP A 476 30.41 -3.78 -3.68
C ASP A 476 29.34 -2.98 -2.92
N ARG A 477 29.65 -2.58 -1.68
CA ARG A 477 28.78 -1.72 -0.86
C ARG A 477 28.71 -0.30 -1.41
N PHE A 478 29.85 0.31 -1.74
CA PHE A 478 29.90 1.67 -2.27
C PHE A 478 29.23 1.81 -3.65
N ASP A 479 29.38 0.80 -4.52
CA ASP A 479 28.85 0.85 -5.88
C ASP A 479 27.31 0.86 -5.95
N VAL A 480 26.61 0.48 -4.87
CA VAL A 480 25.15 0.64 -4.75
C VAL A 480 24.78 2.12 -4.65
N TYR A 481 25.45 2.87 -3.78
CA TYR A 481 25.25 4.32 -3.62
C TYR A 481 25.76 5.09 -4.84
N ARG A 482 26.88 4.65 -5.43
CA ARG A 482 27.39 5.20 -6.68
C ARG A 482 26.36 5.08 -7.80
N ARG A 483 25.73 3.92 -7.94
CA ARG A 483 24.69 3.69 -8.94
C ARG A 483 23.45 4.54 -8.67
N LEU A 484 23.08 4.74 -7.41
CA LEU A 484 21.97 5.62 -7.02
C LEU A 484 22.25 7.09 -7.35
N VAL A 485 23.43 7.62 -6.99
CA VAL A 485 23.86 8.98 -7.36
C VAL A 485 24.05 9.12 -8.87
N ALA A 486 24.55 8.09 -9.55
CA ALA A 486 24.67 8.08 -11.00
C ALA A 486 23.30 7.99 -11.70
N SER A 487 22.33 7.25 -11.14
CA SER A 487 20.96 7.23 -11.64
C SER A 487 20.22 8.53 -11.32
N GLU A 488 20.47 9.17 -10.18
CA GLU A 488 19.99 10.53 -9.88
C GLU A 488 20.66 11.60 -10.76
N ALA A 489 21.89 11.36 -11.25
CA ALA A 489 22.55 12.23 -12.23
C ALA A 489 22.08 11.96 -13.68
N GLU A 490 21.59 10.76 -13.99
CA GLU A 490 20.87 10.44 -15.22
C GLU A 490 19.39 10.89 -15.15
N ASP A 491 18.83 10.98 -13.95
CA ASP A 491 17.59 11.68 -13.58
C ASP A 491 17.88 13.14 -13.18
N MET A 492 18.50 13.93 -14.06
CA MET A 492 18.21 15.37 -14.06
C MET A 492 16.68 15.48 -14.01
N PRO A 493 16.06 16.15 -13.01
CA PRO A 493 14.63 16.09 -12.81
C PRO A 493 13.96 16.30 -14.17
N ASP A 494 13.05 15.42 -14.62
CA ASP A 494 12.38 15.58 -15.92
C ASP A 494 11.85 17.02 -16.07
N LYS A 495 11.46 17.64 -14.95
CA LYS A 495 11.09 19.05 -14.83
C LYS A 495 12.23 20.03 -15.17
N GLU A 496 13.46 19.83 -14.69
CA GLU A 496 14.62 20.70 -14.97
C GLU A 496 15.13 20.53 -16.41
N ARG A 497 15.09 19.30 -16.95
CA ARG A 497 15.41 19.05 -18.37
C ARG A 497 14.35 19.67 -19.29
N VAL A 498 13.07 19.40 -19.06
CA VAL A 498 11.95 20.00 -19.82
C VAL A 498 11.97 21.53 -19.68
N ARG A 499 12.27 22.06 -18.48
CA ARG A 499 12.46 23.50 -18.24
C ARG A 499 13.62 24.06 -19.06
N SER A 500 14.79 23.40 -19.07
CA SER A 500 15.95 23.82 -19.86
C SER A 500 15.70 23.74 -21.37
N GLU A 501 14.99 22.69 -21.83
CA GLU A 501 14.59 22.53 -23.22
C GLU A 501 13.55 23.58 -23.64
N ALA A 502 12.56 23.87 -22.79
CA ALA A 502 11.59 24.93 -23.03
C ALA A 502 12.27 26.30 -23.09
N LEU A 503 13.20 26.61 -22.19
CA LEU A 503 13.97 27.86 -22.22
C LEU A 503 14.82 28.04 -23.49
N ARG A 504 15.13 26.96 -24.22
CA ARG A 504 15.81 27.02 -25.53
C ARG A 504 14.86 27.32 -26.69
N MET A 505 13.54 27.15 -26.49
CA MET A 505 12.55 27.47 -27.51
C MET A 505 12.43 28.99 -27.72
N PRO A 506 12.08 29.44 -28.94
CA PRO A 506 11.90 30.86 -29.22
C PRO A 506 10.88 31.52 -28.27
N ALA A 507 11.27 32.63 -27.65
CA ALA A 507 10.38 33.43 -26.79
C ALA A 507 9.35 34.20 -27.63
N PRO A 508 8.24 34.71 -27.04
CA PRO A 508 7.24 35.50 -27.76
C PRO A 508 7.78 36.72 -28.50
N ASP A 509 8.90 37.28 -28.05
CA ASP A 509 9.57 38.42 -28.70
C ASP A 509 10.22 38.07 -30.04
N SER A 510 10.37 36.78 -30.35
CA SER A 510 10.80 36.32 -31.68
C SER A 510 9.77 36.61 -32.78
N LEU A 511 8.49 36.76 -32.41
CA LEU A 511 7.43 37.16 -33.33
C LEU A 511 7.38 38.69 -33.42
N LEU A 512 7.63 39.22 -34.62
CA LEU A 512 7.68 40.66 -34.85
C LEU A 512 6.28 41.23 -35.10
N PRO A 513 5.93 42.42 -34.57
CA PRO A 513 4.66 43.06 -34.86
C PRO A 513 4.45 43.28 -36.36
N ILE A 514 3.23 43.00 -36.83
CA ILE A 514 2.83 43.26 -38.21
C ILE A 514 2.40 44.73 -38.33
N GLU A 515 3.01 45.46 -39.26
CA GLU A 515 2.68 46.85 -39.55
C GLU A 515 1.40 46.97 -40.42
N GLY A 516 0.73 48.12 -40.39
CA GLY A 516 -0.45 48.41 -41.22
C GLY A 516 -1.82 48.17 -40.56
N TYR A 517 -1.86 47.71 -39.31
CA TYR A 517 -3.09 47.46 -38.56
C TYR A 517 -3.25 48.41 -37.35
N GLU A 518 -3.61 49.66 -37.62
CA GLU A 518 -3.42 50.79 -36.68
C GLU A 518 -4.69 51.26 -35.94
N THR A 519 -5.80 50.52 -35.99
CA THR A 519 -7.03 50.88 -35.27
C THR A 519 -7.72 49.67 -34.66
N CYS A 520 -8.39 49.85 -33.51
CA CYS A 520 -9.19 48.78 -32.90
C CYS A 520 -10.31 48.30 -33.84
N ALA A 521 -10.98 49.21 -34.54
CA ALA A 521 -12.05 48.85 -35.47
C ALA A 521 -11.54 48.04 -36.68
N GLY A 522 -10.39 48.41 -37.26
CA GLY A 522 -9.79 47.66 -38.36
C GLY A 522 -9.32 46.27 -37.93
N ASN A 523 -8.70 46.19 -36.75
CA ASN A 523 -8.28 44.92 -36.16
C ASN A 523 -9.47 44.02 -35.77
N ALA A 524 -10.57 44.58 -35.28
CA ALA A 524 -11.77 43.80 -34.98
C ALA A 524 -12.35 43.14 -36.24
N ARG A 525 -12.37 43.84 -37.38
CA ARG A 525 -12.81 43.25 -38.67
C ARG A 525 -11.89 42.14 -39.15
N LEU A 526 -10.57 42.32 -38.98
CA LEU A 526 -9.59 41.29 -39.30
C LEU A 526 -9.80 40.05 -38.44
N VAL A 527 -9.99 40.22 -37.13
CA VAL A 527 -10.27 39.11 -36.20
C VAL A 527 -11.58 38.41 -36.56
N GLU A 528 -12.64 39.17 -36.84
CA GLU A 528 -13.93 38.61 -37.25
C GLU A 528 -13.83 37.78 -38.53
N GLN A 529 -13.07 38.27 -39.52
CA GLN A 529 -12.79 37.53 -40.75
C GLN A 529 -11.96 36.26 -40.49
N ALA A 530 -10.86 36.38 -39.74
CA ALA A 530 -9.96 35.26 -39.44
C ALA A 530 -10.64 34.17 -38.59
N LEU A 531 -11.67 34.51 -37.83
CA LEU A 531 -12.46 33.56 -37.04
C LEU A 531 -13.74 33.11 -37.74
N ASP A 532 -13.92 33.44 -39.03
CA ASP A 532 -15.10 33.06 -39.83
C ASP A 532 -16.43 33.49 -39.15
N GLY A 533 -16.43 34.68 -38.55
CA GLY A 533 -17.56 35.22 -37.78
C GLY A 533 -17.82 34.53 -36.44
N MET A 534 -17.02 33.54 -36.03
CA MET A 534 -17.19 32.79 -34.77
C MET A 534 -16.60 33.51 -33.56
N CYS A 535 -16.85 34.81 -33.46
CA CYS A 535 -16.47 35.63 -32.32
C CYS A 535 -17.45 36.78 -32.12
N GLY A 536 -17.44 37.34 -30.91
CA GLY A 536 -18.17 38.55 -30.59
C GLY A 536 -17.26 39.60 -29.97
N PHE A 537 -17.73 40.85 -29.96
CA PHE A 537 -16.95 41.98 -29.45
C PHE A 537 -17.66 42.69 -28.29
N ALA A 538 -16.89 43.29 -27.39
CA ALA A 538 -17.45 44.10 -26.31
C ALA A 538 -16.49 45.20 -25.88
N MET A 539 -17.04 46.27 -25.30
CA MET A 539 -16.21 47.32 -24.71
C MET A 539 -15.57 46.82 -23.41
N CYS A 540 -14.37 47.31 -23.12
CA CYS A 540 -13.70 47.10 -21.83
C CYS A 540 -13.90 48.35 -20.96
N GLU A 541 -14.99 48.38 -20.20
CA GLU A 541 -15.38 49.51 -19.36
C GLU A 541 -14.41 49.74 -18.19
N GLY A 542 -13.63 48.73 -17.82
CA GLY A 542 -12.73 48.73 -16.68
C GLY A 542 -13.46 48.56 -15.35
N ARG A 543 -12.72 48.12 -14.32
CA ARG A 543 -13.27 47.96 -12.97
C ARG A 543 -12.27 48.39 -11.92
N ARG A 544 -12.75 49.12 -10.92
CA ARG A 544 -11.95 49.49 -9.75
C ARG A 544 -11.91 48.34 -8.74
N LYS A 545 -10.71 47.97 -8.28
CA LYS A 545 -10.47 46.97 -7.22
C LYS A 545 -9.50 47.58 -6.20
N GLY A 546 -10.04 48.18 -5.14
CA GLY A 546 -9.25 49.00 -4.20
C GLY A 546 -8.73 50.27 -4.88
N ASP A 547 -7.45 50.58 -4.70
CA ASP A 547 -6.79 51.74 -5.32
C ASP A 547 -6.36 51.49 -6.77
N VAL A 548 -6.48 50.27 -7.28
CA VAL A 548 -6.09 49.88 -8.64
C VAL A 548 -7.31 49.91 -9.57
N PHE A 549 -7.16 50.54 -10.74
CA PHE A 549 -8.14 50.49 -11.82
C PHE A 549 -7.69 49.46 -12.86
N ASP A 550 -8.43 48.37 -13.01
CA ASP A 550 -8.14 47.34 -14.00
C ASP A 550 -8.87 47.67 -15.31
N GLU A 551 -8.10 48.09 -16.30
CA GLU A 551 -8.59 48.55 -17.60
C GLU A 551 -9.06 47.42 -18.51
N LYS A 552 -8.69 46.17 -18.20
CA LYS A 552 -8.96 45.00 -19.04
C LYS A 552 -10.39 44.47 -18.90
N VAL A 553 -11.11 44.90 -17.87
CA VAL A 553 -12.42 44.33 -17.54
C VAL A 553 -13.50 44.80 -18.51
N SER A 554 -14.11 43.85 -19.21
CA SER A 554 -15.42 44.01 -19.84
C SER A 554 -16.52 43.52 -18.89
N LEU A 555 -17.51 44.37 -18.62
CA LEU A 555 -18.70 44.05 -17.83
C LEU A 555 -19.84 43.56 -18.70
N SER A 556 -19.85 43.96 -19.97
CA SER A 556 -20.96 43.72 -20.91
C SER A 556 -20.75 42.52 -21.83
N TRP A 557 -19.54 41.95 -21.93
CA TRP A 557 -19.21 40.87 -22.88
C TRP A 557 -20.20 39.71 -22.87
N ARG A 558 -20.59 39.24 -21.67
CA ARG A 558 -21.48 38.07 -21.53
C ARG A 558 -22.92 38.37 -21.92
N ARG A 559 -23.34 39.63 -21.77
CA ARG A 559 -24.68 40.09 -22.17
C ARG A 559 -24.75 40.32 -23.68
N LEU A 560 -23.68 40.85 -24.27
CA LEU A 560 -23.60 41.20 -25.68
C LEU A 560 -23.28 40.00 -26.58
N ASN A 561 -22.72 38.93 -26.03
CA ASN A 561 -22.24 37.77 -26.78
C ASN A 561 -22.70 36.48 -26.10
N ARG A 562 -24.02 36.25 -26.11
CA ARG A 562 -24.62 35.08 -25.44
C ARG A 562 -24.37 33.78 -26.20
N ASP A 563 -24.48 33.85 -27.53
CA ASP A 563 -24.36 32.75 -28.48
C ASP A 563 -24.09 33.32 -29.88
N MET A 564 -23.94 32.44 -30.88
CA MET A 564 -23.68 32.81 -32.28
C MET A 564 -24.82 33.62 -32.93
N GLU A 565 -26.06 33.52 -32.44
CA GLU A 565 -27.19 34.26 -33.04
C GLU A 565 -27.32 35.67 -32.45
N HIS A 566 -26.82 35.88 -31.23
CA HIS A 566 -26.99 37.11 -30.45
C HIS A 566 -25.65 37.73 -30.04
N HIS A 567 -24.68 37.77 -30.96
CA HIS A 567 -23.37 38.37 -30.74
C HIS A 567 -23.23 39.76 -31.35
N ALA A 568 -22.33 40.56 -30.81
CA ALA A 568 -21.96 41.86 -31.33
C ALA A 568 -20.80 41.72 -32.33
N GLY A 569 -21.04 42.06 -33.60
CA GLY A 569 -20.02 42.01 -34.65
C GLY A 569 -19.01 43.16 -34.58
N ALA A 570 -18.00 43.14 -35.47
CA ALA A 570 -16.86 44.05 -35.43
C ALA A 570 -17.25 45.53 -35.58
N ASP A 571 -18.35 45.83 -36.26
CA ASP A 571 -18.86 47.21 -36.44
C ASP A 571 -19.32 47.87 -35.12
N THR A 572 -19.43 47.10 -34.03
CA THR A 572 -19.69 47.64 -32.69
C THR A 572 -18.45 48.27 -32.04
N VAL A 573 -17.25 47.95 -32.53
CA VAL A 573 -15.98 48.53 -32.07
C VAL A 573 -15.75 49.87 -32.78
N ARG A 574 -15.67 50.95 -32.00
CA ARG A 574 -15.56 52.31 -32.56
C ARG A 574 -14.13 52.64 -32.98
N LEU A 575 -13.99 53.55 -33.94
CA LEU A 575 -12.69 54.04 -34.42
C LEU A 575 -11.86 54.73 -33.31
N ASP A 576 -12.53 55.38 -32.36
CA ASP A 576 -11.92 56.10 -31.23
C ASP A 576 -11.67 55.22 -29.98
N GLN A 577 -12.04 53.94 -30.05
CA GLN A 577 -11.91 53.03 -28.93
C GLN A 577 -10.46 52.59 -28.75
N SER A 578 -9.92 52.71 -27.53
CA SER A 578 -8.54 52.33 -27.22
C SER A 578 -8.35 50.86 -26.86
N ARG A 579 -9.43 50.12 -26.56
CA ARG A 579 -9.39 48.71 -26.14
C ARG A 579 -10.73 48.02 -26.30
N TYR A 580 -10.73 46.74 -26.63
CA TYR A 580 -11.95 45.95 -26.82
C TYR A 580 -11.70 44.48 -26.51
N ALA A 581 -12.76 43.79 -26.07
CA ALA A 581 -12.75 42.37 -25.80
C ALA A 581 -13.15 41.59 -27.05
N VAL A 582 -12.43 40.50 -27.32
CA VAL A 582 -12.79 39.45 -28.28
C VAL A 582 -13.29 38.25 -27.50
N VAL A 583 -14.54 37.88 -27.75
CA VAL A 583 -15.23 36.75 -27.12
C VAL A 583 -15.22 35.60 -28.12
N PRO A 584 -14.47 34.50 -27.88
CA PRO A 584 -14.58 33.31 -28.72
C PRO A 584 -16.02 32.77 -28.65
N LEU A 585 -16.57 32.38 -29.80
CA LEU A 585 -17.88 31.75 -29.95
C LEU A 585 -17.77 30.55 -30.89
N GLY A 586 -18.86 29.81 -31.09
CA GLY A 586 -18.86 28.66 -32.00
C GLY A 586 -17.84 27.60 -31.59
N ASP A 587 -17.02 27.17 -32.56
CA ASP A 587 -15.95 26.18 -32.38
C ASP A 587 -14.58 26.79 -32.05
N VAL A 588 -14.50 28.12 -31.85
CA VAL A 588 -13.26 28.83 -31.59
C VAL A 588 -12.90 28.82 -30.10
N PHE A 589 -11.60 28.76 -29.83
CA PHE A 589 -11.02 28.99 -28.52
C PHE A 589 -9.67 29.73 -28.64
N VAL A 590 -9.22 30.34 -27.55
CA VAL A 590 -7.96 31.08 -27.46
C VAL A 590 -7.10 30.48 -26.37
N ILE A 591 -5.83 30.20 -26.69
CA ILE A 591 -4.80 29.83 -25.74
C ILE A 591 -4.05 31.10 -25.35
N ASP A 592 -4.12 31.47 -24.08
CA ASP A 592 -3.49 32.65 -23.50
C ASP A 592 -2.23 32.22 -22.74
N CYS A 593 -1.07 32.38 -23.38
CA CYS A 593 0.22 31.99 -22.84
C CYS A 593 0.81 33.15 -22.04
N ASP A 594 0.92 33.00 -20.72
CA ASP A 594 1.40 34.02 -19.82
C ASP A 594 2.90 33.87 -19.49
N THR A 595 3.47 34.94 -18.95
CA THR A 595 4.75 34.92 -18.24
C THR A 595 4.54 34.47 -16.79
N PRO A 596 5.27 33.46 -16.29
CA PRO A 596 5.21 33.04 -14.89
C PRO A 596 5.48 34.21 -13.94
N LYS A 597 4.75 34.27 -12.82
CA LYS A 597 4.92 35.34 -11.81
C LYS A 597 5.25 34.76 -10.43
N LYS A 598 6.16 35.41 -9.73
CA LYS A 598 6.49 35.16 -8.31
C LYS A 598 6.33 36.48 -7.55
N ASP A 599 5.50 36.48 -6.51
CA ASP A 599 5.19 37.68 -5.70
C ASP A 599 4.69 38.89 -6.52
N GLY A 600 4.03 38.63 -7.65
CA GLY A 600 3.45 39.65 -8.53
C GLY A 600 4.37 40.15 -9.65
N GLU A 601 5.65 39.78 -9.63
CA GLU A 601 6.66 40.12 -10.65
C GLU A 601 6.99 38.91 -11.54
N PRO A 602 7.47 39.12 -12.78
CA PRO A 602 7.95 38.03 -13.65
C PRO A 602 9.01 37.18 -12.94
N ALA A 603 8.82 35.87 -12.91
CA ALA A 603 9.78 34.95 -12.31
C ALA A 603 11.01 34.80 -13.23
N GLU A 604 12.16 35.34 -12.80
CA GLU A 604 13.41 35.19 -13.55
C GLU A 604 13.81 33.71 -13.67
N GLY A 605 14.14 33.28 -14.89
CA GLY A 605 14.59 31.93 -15.18
C GLY A 605 13.49 30.87 -15.33
N GLU A 606 12.20 31.26 -15.39
CA GLU A 606 11.11 30.35 -15.72
C GLU A 606 10.66 30.47 -17.19
N PRO A 607 10.33 29.35 -17.88
CA PRO A 607 9.92 29.38 -19.28
C PRO A 607 8.52 29.98 -19.45
N HIS A 608 8.36 30.78 -20.51
CA HIS A 608 7.08 31.35 -20.90
C HIS A 608 6.10 30.26 -21.38
N GLY A 609 4.78 30.44 -21.22
CA GLY A 609 3.78 29.46 -21.69
C GLY A 609 3.95 29.06 -23.17
N PHE A 610 4.29 30.02 -24.02
CA PHE A 610 4.59 29.80 -25.45
C PHE A 610 5.82 28.89 -25.68
N GLN A 611 6.84 28.99 -24.84
CA GLN A 611 8.03 28.15 -24.91
C GLN A 611 7.73 26.72 -24.46
N ILE A 612 6.87 26.57 -23.45
CA ILE A 612 6.38 25.27 -22.97
C ILE A 612 5.58 24.56 -24.08
N LEU A 613 4.67 25.26 -24.76
CA LEU A 613 3.90 24.68 -25.87
C LEU A 613 4.80 24.24 -27.02
N GLN A 614 5.80 25.04 -27.41
CA GLN A 614 6.71 24.67 -28.48
C GLN A 614 7.59 23.47 -28.12
N GLN A 615 8.02 23.36 -26.85
CA GLN A 615 8.76 22.18 -26.38
C GLN A 615 7.90 20.92 -26.43
N ALA A 616 6.63 21.03 -26.04
CA ALA A 616 5.72 19.89 -25.97
C ALA A 616 5.18 19.46 -27.35
N LEU A 617 4.94 20.40 -28.27
CA LEU A 617 4.21 20.17 -29.52
C LEU A 617 5.07 20.35 -30.78
N GLY A 618 6.31 20.83 -30.64
CA GLY A 618 7.19 21.23 -31.74
C GLY A 618 7.12 22.73 -32.04
N GLU A 619 8.06 23.21 -32.88
CA GLU A 619 8.18 24.62 -33.23
C GLU A 619 6.88 25.21 -33.79
N TYR A 620 6.60 26.47 -33.41
CA TYR A 620 5.43 27.20 -33.90
C TYR A 620 5.50 27.37 -35.42
N GLY A 621 4.38 27.09 -36.11
CA GLY A 621 4.31 26.95 -37.57
C GLY A 621 4.43 25.50 -38.06
N GLY A 622 4.78 24.55 -37.20
CA GLY A 622 4.83 23.13 -37.51
C GLY A 622 3.48 22.40 -37.44
N ASP A 623 3.49 21.09 -37.72
CA ASP A 623 2.27 20.26 -37.73
C ASP A 623 1.57 20.18 -36.37
N GLY A 624 2.34 20.19 -35.28
CA GLY A 624 1.84 20.09 -33.90
C GLY A 624 1.33 21.41 -33.33
N LEU A 625 1.98 22.54 -33.63
CA LEU A 625 1.58 23.88 -33.22
C LEU A 625 1.54 24.80 -34.45
N ARG A 626 0.44 24.76 -35.19
CA ARG A 626 0.27 25.47 -36.47
C ARG A 626 0.27 26.98 -36.29
N SER A 627 0.79 27.70 -37.29
CA SER A 627 0.69 29.16 -37.36
C SER A 627 -0.78 29.59 -37.40
N THR A 628 -1.09 30.66 -36.66
CA THR A 628 -2.44 31.15 -36.50
C THR A 628 -2.45 32.67 -36.28
N LEU A 629 -3.64 33.25 -36.11
CA LEU A 629 -3.79 34.59 -35.60
C LEU A 629 -3.14 34.66 -34.21
N ALA A 630 -2.06 35.43 -34.08
CA ALA A 630 -1.32 35.58 -32.83
C ALA A 630 -1.24 37.04 -32.39
N VAL A 631 -1.55 37.29 -31.11
CA VAL A 631 -1.56 38.63 -30.53
C VAL A 631 -0.69 38.66 -29.28
N ARG A 632 0.42 39.40 -29.33
CA ARG A 632 1.31 39.59 -28.20
C ARG A 632 0.71 40.62 -27.24
N SER A 633 0.54 40.24 -25.98
CA SER A 633 0.13 41.13 -24.91
C SER A 633 1.36 41.66 -24.16
N PRO A 634 1.22 42.63 -23.23
CA PRO A 634 2.34 43.12 -22.43
C PRO A 634 3.02 42.06 -21.56
N HIS A 635 2.36 40.93 -21.29
CA HIS A 635 2.85 39.89 -20.39
C HIS A 635 2.67 38.46 -20.95
N GLY A 636 2.33 38.31 -22.22
CA GLY A 636 1.90 37.03 -22.78
C GLY A 636 1.67 37.02 -24.29
N LEU A 637 1.09 35.93 -24.78
CA LEU A 637 0.77 35.69 -26.20
C LEU A 637 -0.57 34.94 -26.33
N HIS A 638 -1.50 35.51 -27.09
CA HIS A 638 -2.76 34.84 -27.43
C HIS A 638 -2.62 34.11 -28.77
N LEU A 639 -3.01 32.83 -28.80
CA LEU A 639 -3.08 32.00 -30.00
C LEU A 639 -4.52 31.53 -30.22
N TYR A 640 -5.08 31.79 -31.40
CA TYR A 640 -6.48 31.47 -31.70
C TYR A 640 -6.57 30.16 -32.49
N TYR A 641 -7.48 29.26 -32.15
CA TYR A 641 -7.67 28.01 -32.90
C TYR A 641 -9.15 27.65 -33.00
N ARG A 642 -9.49 26.84 -34.01
CA ARG A 642 -10.77 26.13 -34.08
C ARG A 642 -10.63 24.72 -33.53
N ALA A 643 -11.66 24.23 -32.84
CA ALA A 643 -11.71 22.84 -32.48
C ALA A 643 -11.84 21.97 -33.75
N PRO A 644 -11.23 20.77 -33.78
CA PRO A 644 -11.33 19.90 -34.94
C PRO A 644 -12.78 19.54 -35.28
N SER A 645 -13.07 19.35 -36.57
CA SER A 645 -14.42 18.98 -37.02
C SER A 645 -14.97 17.76 -36.27
N GLY A 646 -16.18 17.89 -35.71
CA GLY A 646 -16.85 16.85 -34.93
C GLY A 646 -16.47 16.81 -33.44
N TYR A 647 -15.55 17.65 -32.98
CA TYR A 647 -15.23 17.79 -31.56
C TYR A 647 -16.26 18.69 -30.84
N ASP A 648 -16.80 18.23 -29.70
CA ASP A 648 -17.68 19.05 -28.88
C ASP A 648 -16.86 20.05 -28.05
N VAL A 649 -16.82 21.31 -28.48
CA VAL A 649 -16.10 22.41 -27.82
C VAL A 649 -16.55 22.62 -26.36
N ARG A 650 -17.74 22.16 -25.97
CA ARG A 650 -18.21 22.21 -24.57
C ARG A 650 -17.36 21.38 -23.63
N LEU A 651 -16.69 20.35 -24.17
CA LEU A 651 -15.71 19.54 -23.45
C LEU A 651 -14.44 20.32 -23.15
N LEU A 652 -14.18 21.49 -23.75
CA LEU A 652 -13.09 22.35 -23.32
C LEU A 652 -13.50 23.17 -22.08
N LYS A 653 -12.57 23.23 -21.13
CA LYS A 653 -12.74 23.90 -19.84
C LYS A 653 -12.07 25.28 -19.90
N ASN A 654 -12.78 26.32 -19.47
CA ASN A 654 -12.15 27.63 -19.24
C ASN A 654 -11.32 27.52 -17.96
N SER A 655 -10.02 27.31 -18.10
CA SER A 655 -9.10 27.06 -16.99
C SER A 655 -8.09 28.19 -16.85
N VAL A 656 -7.73 28.50 -15.61
CA VAL A 656 -6.67 29.45 -15.26
C VAL A 656 -5.58 28.67 -14.54
N HIS A 657 -4.38 28.64 -15.11
CA HIS A 657 -3.21 27.90 -14.62
C HIS A 657 -3.48 26.46 -14.09
N PRO A 658 -4.17 25.57 -14.85
CA PRO A 658 -4.26 24.17 -14.46
C PRO A 658 -2.85 23.53 -14.47
N ASP A 659 -2.60 22.63 -13.51
CA ASP A 659 -1.28 22.02 -13.27
C ASP A 659 -0.12 23.02 -13.04
N ASP A 660 -0.43 24.22 -12.52
CA ASP A 660 0.52 25.33 -12.29
C ASP A 660 1.24 25.81 -13.58
N LEU A 661 0.67 25.53 -14.77
CA LEU A 661 1.22 25.97 -16.05
C LEU A 661 0.85 27.44 -16.34
N PRO A 662 1.75 28.26 -16.89
CA PRO A 662 1.46 29.65 -17.29
C PRO A 662 0.66 29.71 -18.61
N ILE A 663 -0.40 28.91 -18.74
CA ILE A 663 -1.23 28.80 -19.94
C ILE A 663 -2.71 28.77 -19.51
N ASP A 664 -3.48 29.74 -19.99
CA ASP A 664 -4.90 29.88 -19.80
C ASP A 664 -5.66 29.47 -21.07
N LEU A 665 -6.88 28.96 -20.92
CA LEU A 665 -7.76 28.63 -22.06
C LEU A 665 -9.04 29.45 -21.98
N ARG A 666 -9.33 30.23 -23.03
CA ARG A 666 -10.59 30.97 -23.20
C ARG A 666 -11.45 30.27 -24.24
N VAL A 667 -12.56 29.70 -23.80
CA VAL A 667 -13.45 28.88 -24.65
C VAL A 667 -14.80 29.56 -24.87
N SER A 668 -15.45 29.15 -25.95
CA SER A 668 -16.76 29.62 -26.42
C SER A 668 -17.76 29.90 -25.28
N GLY A 669 -18.16 31.17 -25.14
CA GLY A 669 -19.16 31.64 -24.16
C GLY A 669 -18.74 31.64 -22.68
N LYS A 670 -17.50 31.22 -22.36
CA LYS A 670 -16.99 31.12 -20.97
C LYS A 670 -15.94 32.19 -20.61
N GLY A 671 -15.34 32.88 -21.59
CA GLY A 671 -14.36 33.94 -21.35
C GLY A 671 -14.14 34.87 -22.55
N TYR A 672 -13.19 35.81 -22.41
CA TYR A 672 -12.77 36.74 -23.48
C TYR A 672 -11.28 37.07 -23.32
N VAL A 673 -10.69 37.61 -24.39
CA VAL A 673 -9.33 38.19 -24.40
C VAL A 673 -9.38 39.63 -24.92
N LEU A 674 -8.36 40.44 -24.67
CA LEU A 674 -8.24 41.75 -25.31
C LEU A 674 -7.76 41.58 -26.76
N GLY A 675 -8.40 42.32 -27.67
CA GLY A 675 -8.10 42.25 -29.10
C GLY A 675 -6.86 43.04 -29.52
N PRO A 676 -6.31 42.75 -30.70
CA PRO A 676 -5.14 43.45 -31.24
C PRO A 676 -5.40 44.95 -31.39
N TRP A 677 -4.34 45.73 -31.19
CA TRP A 677 -4.32 47.19 -31.07
C TRP A 677 -4.94 47.78 -29.79
N SER A 678 -5.39 46.94 -28.85
CA SER A 678 -5.83 47.43 -27.55
C SER A 678 -4.67 48.01 -26.74
N HIS A 679 -4.92 49.07 -25.98
CA HIS A 679 -4.03 49.63 -24.97
C HIS A 679 -4.68 49.53 -23.58
N ALA A 680 -4.06 48.77 -22.67
CA ALA A 680 -4.59 48.55 -21.33
C ALA A 680 -3.49 48.25 -20.30
N ASN A 681 -3.63 48.80 -19.09
CA ASN A 681 -2.72 48.60 -17.96
C ASN A 681 -1.24 48.91 -18.31
N GLY A 682 -1.01 49.92 -19.16
CA GLY A 682 0.34 50.41 -19.49
C GLY A 682 1.07 49.68 -20.62
N GLY A 683 0.41 48.81 -21.39
CA GLY A 683 1.01 48.17 -22.55
C GLY A 683 0.05 47.88 -23.70
N ASP A 684 0.63 47.52 -24.85
CA ASP A 684 -0.08 47.33 -26.11
C ASP A 684 -0.28 45.86 -26.45
N TYR A 685 -1.43 45.55 -27.05
CA TYR A 685 -1.73 44.25 -27.65
C TYR A 685 -1.37 44.33 -29.13
N ARG A 686 -0.28 43.69 -29.56
CA ARG A 686 0.26 43.80 -30.92
C ARG A 686 -0.05 42.53 -31.70
N LEU A 687 -0.57 42.68 -32.92
CA LEU A 687 -0.69 41.59 -33.87
C LEU A 687 0.72 41.16 -34.30
N VAL A 688 1.06 39.87 -34.16
CA VAL A 688 2.41 39.35 -34.45
C VAL A 688 2.43 38.19 -35.43
N ASP A 689 1.29 37.56 -35.71
CA ASP A 689 1.17 36.56 -36.77
C ASP A 689 -0.26 36.46 -37.31
N LEU A 690 -0.39 35.94 -38.52
CA LEU A 690 -1.65 35.65 -39.21
C LEU A 690 -1.64 34.20 -39.73
N PRO A 691 -2.81 33.55 -39.83
CA PRO A 691 -2.88 32.19 -40.37
C PRO A 691 -2.42 32.14 -41.83
N ASP A 692 -1.87 31.00 -42.25
CA ASP A 692 -1.46 30.75 -43.65
C ASP A 692 -2.63 30.80 -44.66
N GLY A 693 -3.88 30.72 -44.19
CA GLY A 693 -5.10 30.88 -44.97
C GLY A 693 -5.98 32.02 -44.46
N ASP A 694 -7.17 32.20 -45.05
CA ASP A 694 -8.08 33.29 -44.69
C ASP A 694 -8.73 33.12 -43.30
N VAL A 695 -8.63 31.93 -42.70
CA VAL A 695 -9.26 31.54 -41.42
C VAL A 695 -8.25 30.82 -40.55
N VAL A 696 -8.35 30.99 -39.24
CA VAL A 696 -7.49 30.28 -38.27
C VAL A 696 -7.61 28.75 -38.43
N PRO A 697 -6.52 28.00 -38.27
CA PRO A 697 -6.53 26.56 -38.47
C PRO A 697 -7.28 25.82 -37.35
N GLU A 698 -7.72 24.60 -37.68
CA GLU A 698 -8.09 23.62 -36.66
C GLU A 698 -6.85 23.24 -35.83
N ALA A 699 -7.05 23.12 -34.52
CA ALA A 699 -6.07 22.61 -33.58
C ALA A 699 -5.60 21.20 -33.98
N SER A 700 -4.29 20.94 -33.88
CA SER A 700 -3.75 19.63 -34.22
C SER A 700 -4.25 18.54 -33.26
N PRO A 701 -4.31 17.26 -33.69
CA PRO A 701 -4.58 16.15 -32.78
C PRO A 701 -3.62 16.09 -31.58
N GLN A 702 -2.36 16.49 -31.79
CA GLN A 702 -1.33 16.58 -30.74
C GLN A 702 -1.68 17.65 -29.70
N LEU A 703 -2.07 18.85 -30.15
CA LEU A 703 -2.51 19.93 -29.26
C LEU A 703 -3.75 19.52 -28.47
N MET A 704 -4.73 18.89 -29.11
CA MET A 704 -5.94 18.41 -28.43
C MET A 704 -5.67 17.29 -27.41
N ALA A 705 -4.71 16.40 -27.70
CA ALA A 705 -4.27 15.38 -26.77
C ALA A 705 -3.51 16.00 -25.57
N TRP A 706 -2.67 17.00 -25.82
CA TRP A 706 -1.94 17.73 -24.79
C TRP A 706 -2.88 18.52 -23.86
N LEU A 707 -3.89 19.20 -24.40
CA LEU A 707 -4.91 19.86 -23.60
C LEU A 707 -5.67 18.86 -22.71
N ARG A 708 -5.95 17.65 -23.21
CA ARG A 708 -6.60 16.59 -22.43
C ARG A 708 -5.73 16.08 -21.29
N SER A 709 -4.41 15.96 -21.50
CA SER A 709 -3.50 15.43 -20.47
C SER A 709 -3.21 16.42 -19.33
N HIS A 710 -3.53 17.71 -19.50
CA HIS A 710 -3.26 18.80 -18.53
C HIS A 710 -4.56 19.46 -18.02
N ASP A 711 -5.64 18.69 -17.86
CA ASP A 711 -6.93 19.13 -17.28
C ASP A 711 -7.62 20.33 -17.98
N TYR A 712 -7.37 20.56 -19.27
CA TYR A 712 -8.10 21.57 -20.06
C TYR A 712 -9.40 21.02 -20.69
N THR A 713 -9.74 19.75 -20.44
CA THR A 713 -10.96 19.12 -20.96
C THR A 713 -11.84 18.52 -19.85
N GLU A 714 -13.14 18.75 -19.91
CA GLU A 714 -14.15 18.03 -19.12
C GLU A 714 -14.35 16.62 -19.71
N GLN A 715 -14.24 15.58 -18.89
CA GLN A 715 -14.65 14.24 -19.32
C GLN A 715 -16.18 14.21 -19.40
N PRO A 716 -16.80 13.71 -20.49
CA PRO A 716 -18.22 13.49 -20.50
C PRO A 716 -18.56 12.55 -19.35
N ASN A 717 -19.47 12.99 -18.47
CA ASN A 717 -20.08 12.12 -17.47
C ASN A 717 -20.60 10.90 -18.20
N VAL A 718 -19.86 9.79 -18.17
CA VAL A 718 -20.37 8.51 -18.62
C VAL A 718 -21.57 8.27 -17.73
N ALA A 719 -22.75 8.33 -18.33
CA ALA A 719 -24.01 8.09 -17.67
C ALA A 719 -23.84 6.93 -16.69
N GLN A 720 -24.18 7.22 -15.44
CA GLN A 720 -24.24 6.25 -14.35
C GLN A 720 -24.68 4.90 -14.90
N ARG A 721 -23.80 3.90 -14.79
CA ARG A 721 -24.22 2.51 -14.98
C ARG A 721 -25.46 2.31 -14.10
N PRO A 722 -26.54 1.69 -14.61
CA PRO A 722 -27.64 1.29 -13.75
C PRO A 722 -27.06 0.35 -12.69
N LEU A 723 -27.23 0.70 -11.41
CA LEU A 723 -26.92 -0.18 -10.29
C LEU A 723 -27.67 -1.50 -10.51
N THR A 724 -26.94 -2.59 -10.74
CA THR A 724 -27.53 -3.93 -10.69
C THR A 724 -27.80 -4.29 -9.23
N PRO A 725 -28.90 -5.00 -8.90
CA PRO A 725 -29.33 -5.27 -7.51
C PRO A 725 -28.42 -6.18 -6.64
N PHE A 726 -27.13 -6.31 -6.95
CA PHE A 726 -26.19 -7.16 -6.20
C PHE A 726 -25.01 -6.42 -5.55
N ASP A 727 -24.94 -5.09 -5.66
CA ASP A 727 -24.02 -4.27 -4.87
C ASP A 727 -24.65 -3.92 -3.51
N LEU A 728 -24.71 -4.90 -2.60
CA LEU A 728 -24.87 -4.65 -1.18
C LEU A 728 -23.46 -4.61 -0.55
N PRO A 729 -23.00 -3.49 0.02
CA PRO A 729 -21.81 -3.49 0.84
C PRO A 729 -22.15 -4.18 2.16
N ASN A 730 -21.63 -5.39 2.36
CA ASN A 730 -21.72 -6.07 3.65
C ASN A 730 -20.34 -6.67 3.99
N GLU A 731 -19.54 -5.92 4.75
CA GLU A 731 -19.43 -6.21 6.18
C GLU A 731 -18.61 -5.13 6.90
N SER A 732 -19.27 -4.58 7.91
CA SER A 732 -18.81 -3.62 8.89
C SER A 732 -17.51 -4.03 9.59
N LEU A 733 -16.48 -3.19 9.51
CA LEU A 733 -15.45 -3.06 10.54
C LEU A 733 -16.13 -2.65 11.86
N ARG A 734 -16.51 -3.64 12.68
CA ARG A 734 -16.89 -3.43 14.07
C ARG A 734 -15.65 -3.02 14.87
N ARG A 735 -15.28 -1.73 14.81
CA ARG A 735 -14.54 -1.10 15.91
C ARG A 735 -15.54 -0.80 17.01
N HIS A 736 -15.32 -1.40 18.18
CA HIS A 736 -16.02 -1.07 19.41
C HIS A 736 -15.75 0.39 19.82
N GLY A 737 -16.59 1.30 19.35
CA GLY A 737 -16.83 2.61 19.95
C GLY A 737 -18.30 2.68 20.32
N ASN A 738 -18.62 3.07 21.55
CA ASN A 738 -19.98 3.10 22.12
C ASN A 738 -20.95 4.00 21.34
N GLY A 739 -21.43 3.60 20.15
CA GLY A 739 -22.53 4.22 19.39
C GLY A 739 -22.47 5.74 19.20
N LYS A 740 -21.33 6.36 19.49
CA LYS A 740 -21.12 7.80 19.52
C LYS A 740 -20.15 8.16 18.41
N PRO A 741 -20.46 9.19 17.61
CA PRO A 741 -19.60 9.64 16.54
C PRO A 741 -18.27 10.15 17.11
N ASP A 742 -17.20 9.98 16.34
CA ASP A 742 -15.91 10.62 16.63
C ASP A 742 -16.03 12.13 16.43
N MET A 743 -15.83 12.88 17.53
CA MET A 743 -15.95 14.34 17.59
C MET A 743 -14.58 15.03 17.70
N THR A 744 -13.48 14.31 17.45
CA THR A 744 -12.12 14.85 17.58
C THR A 744 -11.88 15.99 16.58
N PRO A 745 -11.32 17.14 17.01
CA PRO A 745 -10.99 18.26 16.12
C PRO A 745 -10.04 17.88 14.99
N VAL A 746 -10.18 18.51 13.82
CA VAL A 746 -9.34 18.27 12.65
C VAL A 746 -8.25 19.36 12.54
N PRO A 747 -6.96 18.99 12.33
CA PRO A 747 -5.85 19.93 12.13
C PRO A 747 -6.05 20.87 10.93
N GLU A 748 -5.42 22.04 10.99
CA GLU A 748 -5.43 23.07 9.94
C GLU A 748 -4.82 22.52 8.63
N GLY A 749 -5.46 22.76 7.48
CA GLY A 749 -4.99 22.28 6.16
C GLY A 749 -5.81 21.14 5.53
N GLN A 750 -6.56 20.34 6.32
CA GLN A 750 -7.41 19.23 5.81
C GLN A 750 -8.86 19.27 6.30
N ARG A 751 -9.24 20.33 7.02
CA ARG A 751 -10.51 20.43 7.76
C ARG A 751 -11.75 20.26 6.87
N ASN A 752 -11.79 20.97 5.75
CA ASN A 752 -12.98 20.99 4.87
C ASN A 752 -13.25 19.63 4.22
N GLN A 753 -12.21 19.00 3.66
CA GLN A 753 -12.34 17.69 3.02
C GLN A 753 -12.66 16.59 4.04
N THR A 754 -11.95 16.57 5.17
CA THR A 754 -12.15 15.55 6.21
C THR A 754 -13.54 15.63 6.85
N LEU A 755 -14.03 16.84 7.13
CA LEU A 755 -15.38 17.03 7.67
C LEU A 755 -16.46 16.73 6.63
N HIS A 756 -16.21 17.08 5.36
CA HIS A 756 -17.10 16.72 4.26
C HIS A 756 -17.26 15.20 4.14
N ASP A 757 -16.16 14.46 4.05
CA ASP A 757 -16.19 13.01 3.83
C ASP A 757 -16.76 12.27 5.05
N TRP A 758 -16.43 12.73 6.25
CA TRP A 758 -17.00 12.20 7.49
C TRP A 758 -18.51 12.41 7.59
N ALA A 759 -19.00 13.63 7.31
CA ALA A 759 -20.43 13.93 7.35
C ALA A 759 -21.19 13.26 6.20
N TYR A 760 -20.59 13.18 5.00
CA TYR A 760 -21.16 12.50 3.84
C TYR A 760 -21.35 11.01 4.11
N GLY A 761 -20.31 10.32 4.61
CA GLY A 761 -20.39 8.89 4.93
C GLY A 761 -21.47 8.58 5.97
N ARG A 762 -21.66 9.47 6.94
CA ARG A 762 -22.75 9.33 7.93
C ARG A 762 -24.12 9.62 7.31
N ALA A 763 -24.26 10.67 6.53
CA ALA A 763 -25.54 11.07 5.91
C ALA A 763 -26.01 10.09 4.83
N ALA A 764 -25.08 9.43 4.12
CA ALA A 764 -25.38 8.40 3.14
C ALA A 764 -25.92 7.11 3.79
N ASN A 765 -25.34 6.71 4.94
CA ASN A 765 -25.68 5.48 5.64
C ASN A 765 -26.87 5.62 6.62
N HIS A 766 -27.15 6.82 7.12
CA HIS A 766 -28.20 7.10 8.11
C HIS A 766 -29.11 8.25 7.66
N ARG A 767 -29.91 8.02 6.61
CA ARG A 767 -30.81 9.03 6.02
C ARG A 767 -31.91 9.51 6.95
N ASP A 768 -32.27 8.69 7.93
CA ASP A 768 -33.25 8.96 8.99
C ASP A 768 -32.73 9.92 10.08
N ASN A 769 -31.43 10.22 10.08
CA ASN A 769 -30.77 10.94 11.18
C ASN A 769 -30.02 12.21 10.75
N TRP A 770 -30.37 12.79 9.59
CA TRP A 770 -29.73 14.00 9.05
C TRP A 770 -29.66 15.19 10.02
N PRO A 771 -30.72 15.54 10.79
CA PRO A 771 -30.67 16.70 11.69
C PRO A 771 -29.65 16.54 12.83
N ARG A 772 -29.33 15.31 13.22
CA ARG A 772 -28.30 15.04 14.22
C ARG A 772 -26.91 15.07 13.62
N ILE A 773 -26.74 14.55 12.40
CA ILE A 773 -25.46 14.57 11.67
C ILE A 773 -25.06 16.01 11.32
N GLU A 774 -26.02 16.85 10.94
CA GLU A 774 -25.81 18.29 10.77
C GLU A 774 -25.27 18.91 12.05
N ARG A 775 -25.93 18.69 13.19
CA ARG A 775 -25.49 19.23 14.48
C ARG A 775 -24.09 18.75 14.86
N ASP A 776 -23.80 17.48 14.65
CA ASP A 776 -22.47 16.91 14.93
C ASP A 776 -21.39 17.49 13.99
N LEU A 777 -21.74 17.79 12.73
CA LEU A 777 -20.85 18.50 11.78
C LEU A 777 -20.54 19.90 12.28
N TYR A 778 -21.55 20.63 12.76
CA TYR A 778 -21.34 21.97 13.33
C TYR A 778 -20.50 21.93 14.60
N GLU A 779 -20.80 21.02 15.52
CA GLU A 779 -20.04 20.88 16.78
C GLU A 779 -18.58 20.50 16.53
N ARG A 780 -18.32 19.52 15.65
CA ARG A 780 -16.95 19.11 15.29
C ARG A 780 -16.24 20.18 14.45
N GLY A 781 -16.98 20.88 13.59
CA GLY A 781 -16.50 21.98 12.76
C GLY A 781 -16.02 23.16 13.59
N HIS A 782 -16.80 23.58 14.57
CA HIS A 782 -16.42 24.62 15.52
C HIS A 782 -15.22 24.24 16.37
N ALA A 783 -15.19 23.00 16.87
CA ALA A 783 -14.03 22.49 17.60
C ALA A 783 -12.76 22.46 16.72
N SER A 784 -12.93 22.36 15.40
CA SER A 784 -11.87 22.44 14.39
C SER A 784 -11.61 23.88 13.88
N GLY A 785 -12.27 24.91 14.42
CA GLY A 785 -12.02 26.31 14.06
C GLY A 785 -12.69 26.83 12.78
N LEU A 786 -13.72 26.15 12.25
CA LEU A 786 -14.49 26.59 11.09
C LEU A 786 -15.66 27.51 11.46
N LYS A 787 -16.01 28.43 10.55
CA LYS A 787 -17.15 29.34 10.69
C LYS A 787 -18.44 28.69 10.16
N ASP A 788 -19.59 29.17 10.63
CA ASP A 788 -20.91 28.66 10.22
C ASP A 788 -21.13 28.65 8.70
N GLN A 789 -20.63 29.66 7.99
CA GLN A 789 -20.77 29.76 6.54
C GLN A 789 -20.04 28.63 5.78
N GLU A 790 -18.91 28.18 6.31
CA GLU A 790 -18.12 27.09 5.71
C GLU A 790 -18.82 25.74 5.99
N LEU A 791 -19.35 25.57 7.20
CA LEU A 791 -20.09 24.38 7.60
C LEU A 791 -21.43 24.25 6.86
N GLU A 792 -22.12 25.36 6.63
CA GLU A 792 -23.33 25.41 5.82
C GLU A 792 -23.03 25.03 4.36
N THR A 793 -21.88 25.47 3.83
CA THR A 793 -21.44 25.12 2.47
C THR A 793 -21.15 23.62 2.35
N ILE A 794 -20.47 23.03 3.34
CA ILE A 794 -20.21 21.59 3.42
C ILE A 794 -21.53 20.81 3.47
N TRP A 795 -22.46 21.22 4.33
CA TRP A 795 -23.74 20.54 4.49
C TRP A 795 -24.62 20.61 3.23
N LYS A 796 -24.71 21.79 2.59
CA LYS A 796 -25.42 21.95 1.31
C LYS A 796 -24.80 21.13 0.20
N SER A 797 -23.47 21.03 0.15
CA SER A 797 -22.77 20.17 -0.82
C SER A 797 -23.17 18.70 -0.64
N ILE A 798 -23.16 18.19 0.59
CA ILE A 798 -23.55 16.82 0.93
C ILE A 798 -25.02 16.55 0.54
N MET A 799 -25.94 17.46 0.88
CA MET A 799 -27.35 17.31 0.54
C MET A 799 -27.61 17.38 -0.96
N ARG A 800 -26.88 18.21 -1.70
CA ARG A 800 -26.94 18.25 -3.16
C ARG A 800 -26.49 16.92 -3.77
N GLN A 801 -25.44 16.30 -3.24
CA GLN A 801 -24.94 15.00 -3.71
C GLN A 801 -25.85 13.83 -3.34
N LEU A 802 -26.53 13.88 -2.18
CA LEU A 802 -27.46 12.84 -1.73
C LEU A 802 -28.89 13.02 -2.25
N GLY A 803 -29.15 14.04 -3.09
CA GLY A 803 -30.46 14.34 -3.66
C GLY A 803 -31.48 14.88 -2.65
N GLY A 804 -31.01 15.40 -1.51
CA GLY A 804 -31.80 15.79 -0.34
C GLY A 804 -32.19 17.27 -0.26
N LEU A 805 -32.31 17.99 -1.38
CA LEU A 805 -32.82 19.36 -1.35
C LEU A 805 -34.35 19.37 -1.15
N ARG A 806 -34.78 19.84 0.01
CA ARG A 806 -36.04 20.58 0.18
C ARG A 806 -35.71 22.02 0.48
#